data_AF-A0A8W7PQR1-F1
#
_entry.id   AF-A0A8W7PQR1-F1
#
_cell.length_a   1.000
_cell.length_b   1.000
_cell.length_c   1.000
_cell.angle_alpha   90.00
_cell.angle_beta   90.00
_cell.angle_gamma   90.00
#
_symmetry.space_group_name_H-M   'P 1'
#
loop_
_entity.id
_entity.type
_entity.pdbx_description
1 polymer ?
#
loop_
_entity_poly.entity_id
_entity_poly.type
_entity_poly.pdbx_seq_one_letter_code
_entity_poly.pdbx_strand_id
1 'polypeptide(L)'
;LEYENYDDEYDDEEEGAIELTTQPDPRVLSSTTTTERPMPSSTEPSTTPTTVTMPTTTPSTTTTTTTEAPTTTTTTTTSTTTTTTTTTTEASTTTSTMLTTELDEPTNLPPIIRNRIPKQAIPAGKVFRYQVPLETFHDNEDGNNLSLELLDARDQPLKPSSWIQFNEDTKEIYGLPLEKDVSRWPYKLRATDSGNLTVTEKVDIQVQQHKSHRSLNHEISLALRLNRKFASNVDWHIETARGISVVLGDVTLSNIIVRDIRNSIQDPSLATFVYTNETLPKDRCPEEKLDELVALLTEEALNDALNPDITVKSVQGQQIAQCTKVTPPKVKPTQSIQRNYAPQTRNQVDQVNATVGHLLVFKVPVDTFYDPEDGNELKMKLLTTDRNTLDPNHWLQFDSKNQEFYGVPRTNDIGRKEYLLMAEDREGLTATDALVVVVNPHHKRDYSVLFELTLDISHEQFNTAQVQRRFIERLAQVFGDASTHYIKIHHIRPIHHTGQVQVSFFNTTLSRQHQRCPQEEIETLRNILLHQDSTIRAKVREILGQEFSLQNVSLVPLDNCHGFDTPHHATSEPEKAAPKPISKDDYLLTFVLPSVIIIVMLLIAAIIACILYKRRLTGKMELGTDEERKSFRSKGIPVIFQDELDEKPEIGNKSPVILKDEKPPLLPPSYSSTNHDGDNEDVDEYVPPQPVIVGGRESRGKSPVTPSYRRPPPYVSP
;
A
#
# COMPACT_ATOMS: atom_id res chain seq x y z
N LEU A 1 48.63 -8.45 -32.77
CA LEU A 1 49.37 -7.25 -32.37
C LEU A 1 48.52 -6.49 -31.35
N GLU A 2 48.62 -6.80 -30.06
CA GLU A 2 49.38 -7.88 -29.41
C GLU A 2 48.64 -8.30 -28.11
N TYR A 3 49.20 -9.26 -27.36
CA TYR A 3 48.62 -9.85 -26.15
C TYR A 3 49.44 -9.44 -24.89
N GLU A 4 49.22 -10.17 -23.78
CA GLU A 4 50.02 -10.22 -22.54
C GLU A 4 49.68 -9.11 -21.51
N ASN A 5 49.27 -9.38 -20.24
CA ASN A 5 49.34 -10.52 -19.29
C ASN A 5 50.62 -10.58 -18.42
N TYR A 6 50.49 -11.21 -17.24
CA TYR A 6 51.49 -11.40 -16.16
C TYR A 6 51.72 -10.18 -15.23
N ASP A 7 52.03 -10.33 -13.94
CA ASP A 7 52.07 -11.56 -13.10
C ASP A 7 51.77 -11.30 -11.61
N ASP A 8 51.61 -12.40 -10.86
CA ASP A 8 51.57 -12.47 -9.39
C ASP A 8 52.96 -12.24 -8.74
N GLU A 9 53.02 -11.80 -7.47
CA GLU A 9 54.11 -12.17 -6.55
C GLU A 9 53.64 -12.21 -5.08
N TYR A 10 54.42 -12.86 -4.22
CA TYR A 10 54.06 -13.30 -2.85
C TYR A 10 54.57 -12.36 -1.74
N ASP A 11 53.98 -12.47 -0.54
CA ASP A 11 54.66 -12.23 0.74
C ASP A 11 54.44 -13.47 1.64
N ASP A 12 55.53 -14.08 2.10
CA ASP A 12 55.59 -15.20 3.06
C ASP A 12 56.29 -14.75 4.36
N GLU A 13 56.21 -15.60 5.40
CA GLU A 13 56.96 -15.62 6.68
C GLU A 13 56.18 -15.29 7.98
N GLU A 14 55.97 -16.31 8.81
CA GLU A 14 56.60 -16.39 10.14
C GLU A 14 56.67 -17.86 10.62
N GLU A 15 57.82 -18.32 11.14
CA GLU A 15 57.99 -19.68 11.69
C GLU A 15 57.68 -19.76 13.20
N GLY A 16 57.19 -20.91 13.67
CA GLY A 16 57.06 -21.24 15.09
C GLY A 16 57.23 -22.75 15.35
N ALA A 17 58.24 -23.14 16.13
CA ALA A 17 58.76 -24.51 16.12
C ALA A 17 58.29 -25.42 17.29
N ILE A 18 57.96 -26.67 16.91
CA ILE A 18 58.33 -27.96 17.54
C ILE A 18 58.35 -28.05 19.08
N GLU A 19 57.52 -28.96 19.63
CA GLU A 19 58.04 -29.98 20.57
C GLU A 19 57.26 -31.31 20.52
N LEU A 20 57.70 -32.30 21.32
CA LEU A 20 57.63 -33.72 21.02
C LEU A 20 56.79 -34.51 22.05
N THR A 21 56.02 -35.52 21.64
CA THR A 21 55.68 -36.65 22.53
C THR A 21 55.38 -37.93 21.76
N THR A 22 55.88 -39.07 22.26
CA THR A 22 55.68 -40.41 21.70
C THR A 22 54.88 -41.33 22.62
N GLN A 23 54.17 -42.27 21.99
CA GLN A 23 53.73 -43.61 22.42
C GLN A 23 53.99 -44.10 23.87
N PRO A 24 53.09 -44.94 24.41
CA PRO A 24 53.31 -46.37 24.18
C PRO A 24 52.05 -47.22 23.89
N ASP A 25 52.28 -48.34 23.22
CA ASP A 25 51.37 -49.48 23.02
C ASP A 25 51.79 -50.61 24.00
N PRO A 26 50.87 -51.42 24.56
CA PRO A 26 51.11 -52.87 24.52
C PRO A 26 49.88 -53.75 24.30
N ARG A 27 50.13 -55.05 24.08
CA ARG A 27 49.31 -56.00 23.32
C ARG A 27 49.16 -57.35 24.05
N VAL A 28 48.17 -58.17 23.65
CA VAL A 28 48.09 -59.66 23.76
C VAL A 28 47.27 -60.32 24.93
N LEU A 29 46.38 -61.26 24.53
CA LEU A 29 45.72 -62.43 25.22
C LEU A 29 44.61 -62.32 26.33
N SER A 30 43.38 -62.65 25.89
CA SER A 30 42.54 -63.80 26.31
C SER A 30 41.92 -64.03 27.73
N SER A 31 40.59 -64.23 27.69
CA SER A 31 39.80 -65.40 28.19
C SER A 31 38.78 -65.28 29.37
N THR A 32 37.52 -65.57 29.00
CA THR A 32 36.43 -66.31 29.72
C THR A 32 35.98 -65.97 31.14
N THR A 33 34.66 -65.75 31.28
CA THR A 33 33.77 -66.55 32.18
C THR A 33 32.38 -66.73 31.52
N THR A 34 31.75 -67.90 31.68
CA THR A 34 30.37 -68.24 31.22
C THR A 34 29.32 -67.65 32.19
N THR A 35 28.03 -67.44 31.90
CA THR A 35 26.87 -68.38 31.75
C THR A 35 25.60 -67.49 31.59
N GLU A 36 24.40 -67.86 31.15
CA GLU A 36 23.75 -69.15 30.83
C GLU A 36 22.62 -68.95 29.78
N ARG A 37 21.94 -70.03 29.36
CA ARG A 37 20.68 -70.04 28.59
C ARG A 37 19.83 -71.24 29.05
N PRO A 38 18.49 -71.19 28.99
CA PRO A 38 17.84 -72.14 28.06
C PRO A 38 16.61 -71.58 27.32
N MET A 39 16.09 -72.40 26.39
CA MET A 39 14.92 -72.18 25.52
C MET A 39 14.26 -73.53 25.24
N PRO A 40 12.94 -73.60 25.06
CA PRO A 40 12.30 -74.48 24.06
C PRO A 40 11.52 -73.65 23.02
N SER A 41 11.55 -73.92 21.71
CA SER A 41 11.02 -75.10 20.99
C SER A 41 9.47 -75.06 20.95
N SER A 42 8.82 -74.60 19.87
CA SER A 42 8.63 -75.22 18.52
C SER A 42 7.32 -76.04 18.43
N THR A 43 6.50 -75.83 17.38
CA THR A 43 5.70 -76.83 16.62
C THR A 43 4.75 -76.12 15.62
N GLU A 44 4.66 -76.64 14.39
CA GLU A 44 3.68 -76.33 13.32
C GLU A 44 2.71 -77.54 13.17
N PRO A 45 1.47 -77.46 12.60
CA PRO A 45 1.32 -77.36 11.13
C PRO A 45 0.00 -76.78 10.54
N SER A 46 0.03 -76.62 9.21
CA SER A 46 -1.02 -76.38 8.18
C SER A 46 -2.46 -76.91 8.35
N THR A 47 -3.46 -76.17 7.81
CA THR A 47 -4.58 -76.69 6.96
C THR A 47 -5.32 -75.56 6.18
N THR A 48 -6.31 -75.87 5.32
CA THR A 48 -6.73 -75.03 4.14
C THR A 48 -8.26 -74.67 4.10
N PRO A 49 -8.98 -74.35 2.97
CA PRO A 49 -9.79 -73.11 2.83
C PRO A 49 -11.34 -73.29 2.70
N THR A 50 -12.10 -72.20 2.42
CA THR A 50 -13.43 -72.06 1.69
C THR A 50 -13.97 -70.63 1.95
N THR A 51 -14.26 -69.69 1.03
CA THR A 51 -15.13 -69.59 -0.19
C THR A 51 -16.62 -69.23 0.05
N VAL A 52 -16.98 -67.95 -0.15
CA VAL A 52 -18.30 -67.37 -0.58
C VAL A 52 -17.96 -66.01 -1.24
N THR A 53 -18.24 -65.62 -2.49
CA THR A 53 -19.39 -65.70 -3.45
C THR A 53 -20.32 -64.47 -3.39
N MET A 54 -20.58 -63.85 -4.57
CA MET A 54 -21.44 -62.67 -4.76
C MET A 54 -22.95 -62.98 -4.63
N PRO A 55 -23.80 -61.94 -4.68
CA PRO A 55 -24.72 -61.89 -5.84
C PRO A 55 -24.75 -60.54 -6.59
N THR A 56 -25.31 -60.57 -7.80
CA THR A 56 -25.50 -59.42 -8.71
C THR A 56 -26.99 -59.24 -9.02
N THR A 57 -27.48 -58.00 -9.16
CA THR A 57 -28.68 -57.71 -10.01
C THR A 57 -28.70 -56.29 -10.57
N THR A 58 -29.10 -56.20 -11.84
CA THR A 58 -29.46 -55.03 -12.68
C THR A 58 -30.94 -54.62 -12.43
N PRO A 59 -31.67 -53.78 -13.24
CA PRO A 59 -31.35 -53.06 -14.50
C PRO A 59 -31.84 -51.58 -14.58
N SER A 60 -31.57 -50.90 -15.71
CA SER A 60 -32.59 -50.21 -16.55
C SER A 60 -32.00 -49.70 -17.87
N THR A 61 -32.83 -49.43 -18.89
CA THR A 61 -32.39 -49.11 -20.27
C THR A 61 -33.39 -48.20 -21.00
N THR A 62 -32.87 -47.34 -21.89
CA THR A 62 -33.63 -46.49 -22.84
C THR A 62 -32.97 -46.53 -24.22
N THR A 63 -33.59 -45.98 -25.28
CA THR A 63 -33.16 -46.26 -26.69
C THR A 63 -33.54 -45.14 -27.66
N THR A 64 -32.89 -45.11 -28.85
CA THR A 64 -33.19 -44.29 -30.06
C THR A 64 -32.96 -42.76 -29.96
N THR A 65 -32.74 -41.99 -31.04
CA THR A 65 -33.01 -42.21 -32.49
C THR A 65 -31.96 -41.55 -33.41
N THR A 66 -31.93 -41.91 -34.69
CA THR A 66 -31.13 -41.29 -35.80
C THR A 66 -32.03 -40.44 -36.73
N THR A 67 -31.54 -40.00 -37.91
CA THR A 67 -32.20 -39.17 -38.98
C THR A 67 -31.91 -37.66 -38.80
N GLU A 68 -31.56 -36.83 -39.82
CA GLU A 68 -31.50 -36.96 -41.29
C GLU A 68 -30.38 -36.08 -41.91
N ALA A 69 -30.24 -36.06 -43.24
CA ALA A 69 -29.41 -35.13 -44.02
C ALA A 69 -30.15 -34.68 -45.30
N PRO A 70 -29.74 -33.56 -45.94
CA PRO A 70 -30.01 -33.39 -47.37
C PRO A 70 -28.78 -33.03 -48.22
N THR A 71 -28.76 -33.58 -49.43
CA THR A 71 -27.87 -33.28 -50.59
C THR A 71 -28.14 -31.84 -51.09
N THR A 72 -27.27 -31.10 -51.78
CA THR A 72 -26.82 -31.22 -53.20
C THR A 72 -25.89 -30.00 -53.47
N THR A 73 -24.85 -30.00 -54.33
CA THR A 73 -24.94 -29.99 -55.81
C THR A 73 -23.53 -30.05 -56.44
N THR A 74 -23.43 -30.55 -57.68
CA THR A 74 -22.18 -30.67 -58.45
C THR A 74 -22.21 -29.81 -59.72
N THR A 75 -21.15 -29.05 -59.97
CA THR A 75 -20.76 -28.51 -61.31
C THR A 75 -19.23 -28.44 -61.34
N THR A 76 -18.51 -29.20 -62.17
CA THR A 76 -18.51 -29.34 -63.65
C THR A 76 -17.57 -28.34 -64.33
N THR A 77 -16.55 -28.93 -64.95
CA THR A 77 -15.49 -28.39 -65.82
C THR A 77 -15.76 -27.10 -66.59
N THR A 78 -14.69 -26.31 -66.77
CA THR A 78 -14.38 -25.71 -68.10
C THR A 78 -12.88 -25.81 -68.34
N SER A 79 -12.50 -26.46 -69.44
CA SER A 79 -11.15 -26.43 -70.00
C SER A 79 -11.11 -25.45 -71.17
N THR A 80 -9.99 -24.73 -71.33
CA THR A 80 -9.72 -23.91 -72.52
C THR A 80 -8.34 -24.25 -73.09
N THR A 81 -8.32 -24.66 -74.36
CA THR A 81 -7.11 -25.06 -75.08
C THR A 81 -7.12 -24.43 -76.48
N THR A 82 -6.11 -23.59 -76.76
CA THR A 82 -5.58 -23.30 -78.11
C THR A 82 -4.11 -22.87 -77.90
N THR A 83 -3.02 -23.40 -78.50
CA THR A 83 -2.67 -23.76 -79.91
C THR A 83 -2.66 -22.54 -80.85
N THR A 84 -1.73 -22.31 -81.78
CA THR A 84 -0.50 -23.04 -82.25
C THR A 84 0.66 -22.00 -82.46
N THR A 85 1.74 -22.03 -83.28
CA THR A 85 2.23 -22.84 -84.43
C THR A 85 3.74 -22.61 -84.68
N THR A 86 4.57 -23.66 -84.79
CA THR A 86 5.83 -23.78 -85.62
C THR A 86 7.00 -22.77 -85.43
N THR A 87 8.24 -22.96 -85.90
CA THR A 87 8.94 -23.95 -86.77
C THR A 87 10.24 -24.44 -86.08
N THR A 88 10.61 -25.73 -86.03
CA THR A 88 11.10 -26.60 -87.12
C THR A 88 12.41 -26.15 -87.79
N THR A 89 13.52 -26.84 -87.49
CA THR A 89 14.60 -27.23 -88.43
C THR A 89 15.38 -28.38 -87.79
N GLU A 90 15.59 -29.48 -88.52
CA GLU A 90 16.42 -30.62 -88.08
C GLU A 90 17.70 -30.74 -88.93
N ALA A 91 18.59 -31.64 -88.47
CA ALA A 91 19.69 -32.28 -89.18
C ALA A 91 21.04 -31.55 -89.27
N SER A 92 21.97 -31.97 -88.40
CA SER A 92 23.28 -32.42 -88.85
C SER A 92 23.78 -33.55 -87.95
N THR A 93 24.32 -34.62 -88.53
CA THR A 93 24.74 -35.84 -87.83
C THR A 93 26.24 -35.87 -87.56
N THR A 94 26.65 -36.14 -86.32
CA THR A 94 28.00 -36.66 -86.01
C THR A 94 27.94 -37.82 -85.02
N THR A 95 28.87 -38.76 -85.20
CA THR A 95 28.79 -40.13 -84.69
C THR A 95 29.48 -40.31 -83.33
N SER A 96 28.76 -40.93 -82.37
CA SER A 96 29.28 -41.75 -81.25
C SER A 96 30.57 -41.31 -80.55
N THR A 97 30.42 -40.71 -79.37
CA THR A 97 31.30 -40.99 -78.22
C THR A 97 30.53 -41.80 -77.19
N MET A 98 31.12 -42.89 -76.69
CA MET A 98 30.62 -43.60 -75.51
C MET A 98 30.76 -42.68 -74.31
N LEU A 99 29.65 -42.21 -73.73
CA LEU A 99 29.61 -41.82 -72.33
C LEU A 99 28.90 -42.90 -71.54
N THR A 100 29.44 -43.19 -70.36
CA THR A 100 28.80 -44.00 -69.33
C THR A 100 27.46 -43.40 -68.93
N THR A 101 26.49 -44.26 -68.65
CA THR A 101 25.27 -43.85 -67.95
C THR A 101 25.65 -43.56 -66.49
N GLU A 102 26.09 -42.33 -66.22
CA GLU A 102 26.05 -41.81 -64.87
C GLU A 102 24.57 -41.74 -64.46
N LEU A 103 24.27 -42.42 -63.35
CA LEU A 103 22.96 -42.41 -62.75
C LEU A 103 22.90 -41.13 -61.91
N ASP A 104 22.24 -40.09 -62.41
CA ASP A 104 22.08 -38.81 -61.69
C ASP A 104 21.66 -39.08 -60.24
N GLU A 105 22.52 -38.69 -59.29
CA GLU A 105 22.23 -38.86 -57.87
C GLU A 105 21.05 -37.96 -57.48
N PRO A 106 20.11 -38.43 -56.64
CA PRO A 106 18.96 -37.62 -56.23
C PRO A 106 19.43 -36.35 -55.54
N THR A 107 19.13 -35.20 -56.15
CA THR A 107 19.54 -33.89 -55.61
C THR A 107 18.74 -33.59 -54.35
N ASN A 108 19.36 -33.79 -53.18
CA ASN A 108 18.77 -33.54 -51.87
C ASN A 108 18.21 -32.12 -51.76
N LEU A 109 16.94 -32.01 -51.36
CA LEU A 109 16.24 -30.73 -51.14
C LEU A 109 16.24 -30.38 -49.65
N PRO A 110 16.12 -29.09 -49.28
CA PRO A 110 16.07 -28.72 -47.86
C PRO A 110 14.69 -29.00 -47.25
N PRO A 111 14.63 -29.44 -45.97
CA PRO A 111 13.36 -29.74 -45.31
C PRO A 111 12.44 -28.53 -45.20
N ILE A 112 11.13 -28.76 -45.27
CA ILE A 112 10.09 -27.72 -45.21
C ILE A 112 9.31 -27.75 -43.91
N ILE A 113 8.90 -26.58 -43.42
CA ILE A 113 8.04 -26.45 -42.23
C ILE A 113 6.57 -26.48 -42.70
N ARG A 114 5.87 -27.58 -42.40
CA ARG A 114 4.44 -27.77 -42.68
C ARG A 114 3.59 -27.02 -41.65
N ASN A 115 3.65 -27.45 -40.39
CA ASN A 115 2.89 -26.85 -39.30
C ASN A 115 3.78 -25.99 -38.42
N ARG A 116 3.34 -24.76 -38.15
CA ARG A 116 4.03 -23.84 -37.23
C ARG A 116 3.75 -24.17 -35.78
N ILE A 117 4.75 -24.04 -34.91
CA ILE A 117 4.61 -24.33 -33.48
C ILE A 117 3.81 -23.20 -32.80
N PRO A 118 2.68 -23.52 -32.12
CA PRO A 118 1.90 -22.50 -31.41
C PRO A 118 2.65 -21.99 -30.19
N LYS A 119 2.47 -20.70 -29.86
CA LYS A 119 3.15 -20.04 -28.74
C LYS A 119 2.76 -20.69 -27.41
N GLN A 120 3.74 -21.11 -26.62
CA GLN A 120 3.51 -21.79 -25.36
C GLN A 120 3.44 -20.79 -24.20
N ALA A 121 2.40 -20.88 -23.38
CA ALA A 121 2.22 -20.04 -22.19
C ALA A 121 2.26 -20.92 -20.95
N ILE A 122 3.34 -20.84 -20.18
CA ILE A 122 3.64 -21.79 -19.09
C ILE A 122 3.83 -21.05 -17.76
N PRO A 123 3.26 -21.54 -16.64
CA PRO A 123 3.44 -20.90 -15.36
C PRO A 123 4.74 -21.36 -14.68
N ALA A 124 5.45 -20.44 -14.03
CA ALA A 124 6.66 -20.73 -13.27
C ALA A 124 6.40 -21.77 -12.16
N GLY A 125 7.40 -22.61 -11.89
CA GLY A 125 7.37 -23.67 -10.88
C GLY A 125 6.64 -24.95 -11.28
N LYS A 126 6.08 -25.04 -12.50
CA LYS A 126 5.50 -26.28 -13.04
C LYS A 126 6.45 -26.92 -14.05
N VAL A 127 6.50 -28.26 -14.03
CA VAL A 127 7.21 -29.04 -15.05
C VAL A 127 6.51 -28.86 -16.40
N PHE A 128 7.28 -28.41 -17.40
CA PHE A 128 6.85 -28.25 -18.78
C PHE A 128 7.35 -29.42 -19.64
N ARG A 129 6.47 -29.94 -20.49
CA ARG A 129 6.72 -31.02 -21.44
C ARG A 129 5.89 -30.75 -22.70
N TYR A 130 6.54 -30.70 -23.85
CA TYR A 130 5.93 -30.47 -25.15
C TYR A 130 6.60 -31.36 -26.20
N GLN A 131 5.86 -32.36 -26.68
CA GLN A 131 6.32 -33.20 -27.79
C GLN A 131 6.11 -32.46 -29.11
N VAL A 132 7.16 -32.37 -29.92
CA VAL A 132 7.11 -31.76 -31.25
C VAL A 132 6.29 -32.67 -32.18
N PRO A 133 5.18 -32.19 -32.77
CA PRO A 133 4.41 -33.00 -33.71
C PRO A 133 5.26 -33.38 -34.93
N LEU A 134 5.16 -34.63 -35.41
CA LEU A 134 5.95 -35.08 -36.55
C LEU A 134 5.70 -34.21 -37.80
N GLU A 135 4.46 -33.80 -38.04
CA GLU A 135 4.06 -32.87 -39.12
C GLU A 135 4.53 -31.41 -38.95
N THR A 136 5.46 -31.12 -38.03
CA THR A 136 6.10 -29.79 -37.93
C THR A 136 7.03 -29.57 -39.11
N PHE A 137 7.89 -30.55 -39.38
CA PHE A 137 8.86 -30.56 -40.47
C PHE A 137 8.56 -31.74 -41.39
N HIS A 138 8.82 -31.59 -42.67
CA HIS A 138 8.74 -32.67 -43.63
C HIS A 138 9.80 -32.48 -44.71
N ASP A 139 10.42 -33.57 -45.10
CA ASP A 139 11.34 -33.64 -46.23
C ASP A 139 10.81 -34.60 -47.30
N ASN A 140 11.14 -34.41 -48.58
CA ASN A 140 10.60 -35.28 -49.63
C ASN A 140 11.45 -36.56 -49.80
N GLU A 141 12.72 -36.50 -49.41
CA GLU A 141 13.71 -37.55 -49.55
C GLU A 141 13.84 -38.33 -48.23
N ASP A 142 13.96 -37.64 -47.08
CA ASP A 142 14.06 -38.21 -45.72
C ASP A 142 12.71 -38.33 -44.98
N GLY A 143 11.64 -37.71 -45.47
CA GLY A 143 10.33 -37.74 -44.82
C GLY A 143 10.32 -37.06 -43.44
N ASN A 144 10.31 -37.88 -42.38
CA ASN A 144 10.31 -37.43 -40.98
C ASN A 144 11.64 -37.78 -40.25
N ASN A 145 12.63 -38.34 -40.97
CA ASN A 145 13.91 -38.82 -40.44
C ASN A 145 14.93 -37.68 -40.15
N LEU A 146 14.43 -36.50 -39.79
CA LEU A 146 15.23 -35.29 -39.58
C LEU A 146 15.82 -35.26 -38.17
N SER A 147 17.11 -34.97 -38.07
CA SER A 147 17.76 -34.59 -36.80
C SER A 147 17.22 -33.24 -36.35
N LEU A 148 16.97 -33.08 -35.05
CA LEU A 148 16.36 -31.88 -34.48
C LEU A 148 17.24 -31.30 -33.36
N GLU A 149 17.41 -29.98 -33.36
CA GLU A 149 18.18 -29.26 -32.33
C GLU A 149 17.45 -27.99 -31.89
N LEU A 150 17.36 -27.77 -30.57
CA LEU A 150 16.80 -26.55 -29.99
C LEU A 150 17.92 -25.57 -29.62
N LEU A 151 17.87 -24.37 -30.21
CA LEU A 151 18.85 -23.30 -30.10
C LEU A 151 18.25 -22.08 -29.37
N ASP A 152 19.11 -21.31 -28.68
CA ASP A 152 18.79 -19.97 -28.17
C ASP A 152 18.46 -19.00 -29.33
N ALA A 153 17.87 -17.86 -29.00
CA ALA A 153 17.61 -16.75 -29.93
C ALA A 153 18.82 -16.36 -30.80
N ARG A 154 20.04 -16.60 -30.29
CA ARG A 154 21.35 -16.31 -30.90
C ARG A 154 21.95 -17.46 -31.73
N ASP A 155 21.17 -18.49 -32.07
CA ASP A 155 21.62 -19.67 -32.85
C ASP A 155 22.74 -20.47 -32.14
N GLN A 156 22.73 -20.45 -30.80
CA GLN A 156 23.67 -21.18 -29.95
C GLN A 156 22.98 -22.38 -29.29
N PRO A 157 23.66 -23.52 -29.08
CA PRO A 157 23.11 -24.67 -28.37
C PRO A 157 22.77 -24.30 -26.92
N LEU A 158 21.74 -24.95 -26.37
CA LEU A 158 21.31 -24.72 -24.99
C LEU A 158 22.39 -25.13 -23.98
N LYS A 159 22.54 -24.34 -22.93
CA LYS A 159 23.48 -24.64 -21.84
C LYS A 159 22.88 -25.73 -20.93
N PRO A 160 23.69 -26.66 -20.37
CA PRO A 160 23.24 -27.62 -19.35
C PRO A 160 22.52 -27.00 -18.15
N SER A 161 22.84 -25.74 -17.82
CA SER A 161 22.23 -24.96 -16.75
C SER A 161 20.97 -24.17 -17.14
N SER A 162 20.53 -24.26 -18.40
CA SER A 162 19.25 -23.72 -18.87
C SER A 162 18.07 -24.42 -18.18
N TRP A 163 17.01 -23.68 -17.88
CA TRP A 163 15.76 -24.20 -17.31
C TRP A 163 14.93 -25.04 -18.30
N ILE A 164 15.31 -25.02 -19.57
CA ILE A 164 14.71 -25.78 -20.68
C ILE A 164 15.78 -26.53 -21.48
N GLN A 165 15.43 -27.71 -21.96
CA GLN A 165 16.24 -28.60 -22.79
C GLN A 165 15.38 -29.25 -23.90
N PHE A 166 16.04 -29.99 -24.78
CA PHE A 166 15.40 -30.79 -25.82
C PHE A 166 16.00 -32.21 -25.82
N ASN A 167 15.15 -33.22 -25.96
CA ASN A 167 15.55 -34.61 -26.14
C ASN A 167 15.29 -35.02 -27.59
N GLU A 168 16.34 -35.38 -28.32
CA GLU A 168 16.28 -35.71 -29.75
C GLU A 168 15.57 -37.04 -30.01
N ASP A 169 15.84 -38.09 -29.22
CA ASP A 169 15.26 -39.44 -29.37
C ASP A 169 13.72 -39.43 -29.30
N THR A 170 13.16 -38.65 -28.37
CA THR A 170 11.71 -38.54 -28.11
C THR A 170 11.05 -37.35 -28.82
N LYS A 171 11.87 -36.48 -29.42
CA LYS A 171 11.51 -35.19 -30.02
C LYS A 171 10.67 -34.33 -29.06
N GLU A 172 11.10 -34.26 -27.81
CA GLU A 172 10.43 -33.56 -26.70
C GLU A 172 11.22 -32.34 -26.20
N ILE A 173 10.55 -31.19 -26.14
CA ILE A 173 11.02 -30.00 -25.42
C ILE A 173 10.54 -30.12 -23.97
N TYR A 174 11.45 -30.06 -23.00
CA TYR A 174 11.12 -30.23 -21.57
C TYR A 174 11.85 -29.22 -20.68
N GLY A 175 11.26 -28.84 -19.55
CA GLY A 175 11.81 -27.80 -18.70
C GLY A 175 11.13 -27.65 -17.34
N LEU A 176 11.75 -26.84 -16.49
CA LEU A 176 11.19 -26.34 -15.23
C LEU A 176 11.59 -24.87 -15.06
N PRO A 177 10.82 -23.91 -15.63
CA PRO A 177 11.06 -22.49 -15.39
C PRO A 177 10.80 -22.16 -13.93
N LEU A 178 11.71 -21.45 -13.27
CA LEU A 178 11.52 -20.91 -11.93
C LEU A 178 11.05 -19.44 -11.99
N GLU A 179 10.83 -18.84 -10.83
CA GLU A 179 10.35 -17.45 -10.73
C GLU A 179 11.30 -16.42 -11.39
N LYS A 180 12.61 -16.67 -11.31
CA LYS A 180 13.66 -15.89 -11.99
C LYS A 180 13.61 -15.95 -13.52
N ASP A 181 12.91 -16.94 -14.08
CA ASP A 181 12.84 -17.21 -15.52
C ASP A 181 11.56 -16.62 -16.16
N VAL A 182 10.77 -15.82 -15.42
CA VAL A 182 9.51 -15.21 -15.86
C VAL A 182 9.76 -14.12 -16.92
N SER A 183 9.80 -14.54 -18.18
CA SER A 183 10.05 -13.69 -19.35
C SER A 183 9.45 -14.30 -20.63
N ARG A 184 9.67 -13.63 -21.77
CA ARG A 184 9.45 -14.18 -23.11
C ARG A 184 10.77 -14.70 -23.67
N TRP A 185 10.78 -15.97 -24.03
CA TRP A 185 11.95 -16.70 -24.51
C TRP A 185 11.70 -17.17 -25.96
N PRO A 186 12.33 -16.53 -26.96
CA PRO A 186 12.19 -16.93 -28.36
C PRO A 186 13.29 -17.93 -28.74
N TYR A 187 12.96 -19.22 -28.71
CA TYR A 187 13.86 -20.29 -29.14
C TYR A 187 13.75 -20.58 -30.64
N LYS A 188 14.71 -21.34 -31.16
CA LYS A 188 14.78 -21.75 -32.56
C LYS A 188 14.94 -23.26 -32.64
N LEU A 189 13.99 -23.96 -33.25
CA LEU A 189 14.07 -25.40 -33.48
C LEU A 189 14.58 -25.61 -34.90
N ARG A 190 15.82 -26.08 -35.03
CA ARG A 190 16.47 -26.43 -36.29
C ARG A 190 16.17 -27.89 -36.62
N ALA A 191 15.80 -28.16 -37.87
CA ALA A 191 15.75 -29.50 -38.44
C ALA A 191 16.81 -29.64 -39.53
N THR A 192 17.46 -30.81 -39.58
CA THR A 192 18.56 -31.15 -40.48
C THR A 192 18.26 -32.46 -41.20
N ASP A 193 18.46 -32.50 -42.51
CA ASP A 193 18.32 -33.70 -43.35
C ASP A 193 19.63 -34.52 -43.44
N SER A 194 19.63 -35.64 -44.18
CA SER A 194 20.83 -36.43 -44.45
C SER A 194 21.85 -35.72 -45.34
N GLY A 195 21.41 -34.74 -46.16
CA GLY A 195 22.26 -33.85 -46.95
C GLY A 195 22.95 -32.72 -46.17
N ASN A 196 22.65 -32.55 -44.88
CA ASN A 196 23.06 -31.43 -44.01
C ASN A 196 22.46 -30.06 -44.40
N LEU A 197 21.40 -30.01 -45.20
CA LEU A 197 20.60 -28.78 -45.36
C LEU A 197 19.68 -28.61 -44.14
N THR A 198 19.34 -27.37 -43.82
CA THR A 198 18.65 -27.05 -42.56
C THR A 198 17.52 -26.06 -42.72
N VAL A 199 16.49 -26.22 -41.89
CA VAL A 199 15.37 -25.28 -41.77
C VAL A 199 15.08 -24.99 -40.30
N THR A 200 14.71 -23.75 -39.98
CA THR A 200 14.56 -23.29 -38.60
C THR A 200 13.17 -22.75 -38.33
N GLU A 201 12.45 -23.36 -37.39
CA GLU A 201 11.18 -22.88 -36.85
C GLU A 201 11.38 -22.05 -35.58
N LYS A 202 10.49 -21.09 -35.32
CA LYS A 202 10.51 -20.26 -34.09
C LYS A 202 9.59 -20.83 -33.02
N VAL A 203 10.13 -21.02 -31.81
CA VAL A 203 9.40 -21.53 -30.64
C VAL A 203 9.33 -20.44 -29.59
N ASP A 204 8.26 -19.64 -29.64
CA ASP A 204 7.96 -18.60 -28.66
C ASP A 204 7.40 -19.23 -27.37
N ILE A 205 8.15 -19.15 -26.27
CA ILE A 205 7.70 -19.57 -24.94
C ILE A 205 7.57 -18.36 -24.03
N GLN A 206 6.38 -18.16 -23.46
CA GLN A 206 6.11 -17.13 -22.46
C GLN A 206 5.95 -17.77 -21.08
N VAL A 207 6.94 -17.59 -20.22
CA VAL A 207 6.85 -17.94 -18.81
C VAL A 207 6.02 -16.87 -18.09
N GLN A 208 5.10 -17.29 -17.23
CA GLN A 208 4.18 -16.42 -16.48
C GLN A 208 4.31 -16.67 -14.98
N GLN A 209 4.09 -15.63 -14.15
CA GLN A 209 4.06 -15.80 -12.69
C GLN A 209 2.97 -16.81 -12.29
N HIS A 210 3.29 -17.77 -11.41
CA HIS A 210 2.27 -18.68 -10.91
C HIS A 210 1.21 -17.91 -10.12
N LYS A 211 -0.09 -18.16 -10.38
CA LYS A 211 -1.20 -17.43 -9.72
C LYS A 211 -1.08 -17.44 -8.19
N SER A 212 -0.60 -18.54 -7.63
CA SER A 212 -0.46 -18.74 -6.19
C SER A 212 0.76 -18.07 -5.55
N HIS A 213 1.71 -17.50 -6.30
CA HIS A 213 2.98 -16.98 -5.73
C HIS A 213 2.76 -15.97 -4.58
N ARG A 214 1.72 -15.13 -4.64
CA ARG A 214 1.38 -14.16 -3.57
C ARG A 214 0.56 -14.73 -2.41
N SER A 215 0.13 -15.98 -2.49
CA SER A 215 -0.80 -16.63 -1.56
C SER A 215 -0.25 -18.00 -1.12
N LEU A 216 0.97 -18.00 -0.60
CA LEU A 216 1.68 -19.18 -0.10
C LEU A 216 1.83 -19.09 1.41
N ASN A 217 1.32 -20.11 2.10
CA ASN A 217 1.29 -20.20 3.56
C ASN A 217 2.35 -21.20 4.09
N HIS A 218 2.90 -22.02 3.20
CA HIS A 218 3.78 -23.14 3.49
C HIS A 218 4.74 -23.40 2.33
N GLU A 219 5.94 -23.86 2.66
CA GLU A 219 6.86 -24.51 1.73
C GLU A 219 7.53 -25.72 2.38
N ILE A 220 8.03 -26.62 1.53
CA ILE A 220 8.70 -27.85 1.91
C ILE A 220 10.05 -27.84 1.21
N SER A 221 11.11 -28.01 1.99
CA SER A 221 12.48 -28.06 1.51
C SER A 221 13.05 -29.46 1.69
N LEU A 222 13.75 -29.95 0.66
CA LEU A 222 14.53 -31.19 0.72
C LEU A 222 16.01 -30.83 0.59
N ALA A 223 16.84 -31.34 1.50
CA ALA A 223 18.29 -31.35 1.31
C ALA A 223 18.67 -32.61 0.53
N LEU A 224 19.27 -32.44 -0.65
CA LEU A 224 19.56 -33.50 -1.61
C LEU A 224 21.06 -33.69 -1.79
N ARG A 225 21.45 -34.92 -2.14
CA ARG A 225 22.75 -35.26 -2.71
C ARG A 225 22.56 -35.97 -4.04
N LEU A 226 23.17 -35.43 -5.09
CA LEU A 226 23.24 -36.02 -6.41
C LEU A 226 24.36 -37.08 -6.42
N ASN A 227 24.02 -38.34 -6.68
CA ASN A 227 24.98 -39.44 -6.68
C ASN A 227 25.66 -39.58 -8.06
N ARG A 228 24.93 -39.30 -9.14
CA ARG A 228 25.45 -39.21 -10.51
C ARG A 228 25.68 -37.77 -10.96
N LYS A 229 26.51 -37.60 -12.00
CA LYS A 229 26.51 -36.36 -12.80
C LYS A 229 25.38 -36.44 -13.81
N PHE A 230 24.57 -35.38 -13.89
CA PHE A 230 23.46 -35.26 -14.83
C PHE A 230 23.89 -34.49 -16.09
N ALA A 231 23.19 -34.73 -17.21
CA ALA A 231 23.47 -34.04 -18.47
C ALA A 231 22.95 -32.60 -18.45
N SER A 232 21.77 -32.38 -17.85
CA SER A 232 21.20 -31.08 -17.52
C SER A 232 20.82 -30.98 -16.05
N ASN A 233 20.75 -29.75 -15.53
CA ASN A 233 20.08 -29.48 -14.26
C ASN A 233 18.58 -29.86 -14.30
N VAL A 234 17.92 -29.70 -15.46
CA VAL A 234 16.48 -29.98 -15.61
C VAL A 234 16.13 -31.43 -15.31
N ASP A 235 17.02 -32.36 -15.67
CA ASP A 235 16.81 -33.80 -15.52
C ASP A 235 16.56 -34.17 -14.05
N TRP A 236 17.48 -33.77 -13.16
CA TRP A 236 17.39 -34.07 -11.73
C TRP A 236 16.30 -33.23 -11.03
N HIS A 237 15.99 -32.03 -11.52
CA HIS A 237 14.84 -31.26 -11.03
C HIS A 237 13.51 -32.02 -11.26
N ILE A 238 13.32 -32.58 -12.46
CA ILE A 238 12.10 -33.31 -12.83
C ILE A 238 12.07 -34.69 -12.17
N GLU A 239 13.21 -35.36 -12.03
CA GLU A 239 13.35 -36.63 -11.32
C GLU A 239 12.99 -36.47 -9.82
N THR A 240 13.50 -35.42 -9.17
CA THR A 240 13.12 -35.05 -7.79
C THR A 240 11.62 -34.81 -7.67
N ALA A 241 11.02 -34.01 -8.57
CA ALA A 241 9.58 -33.74 -8.56
C ALA A 241 8.75 -35.03 -8.76
N ARG A 242 9.23 -35.97 -9.58
CA ARG A 242 8.59 -37.28 -9.79
C ARG A 242 8.68 -38.18 -8.56
N GLY A 243 9.83 -38.25 -7.90
CA GLY A 243 9.98 -39.01 -6.66
C GLY A 243 9.02 -38.51 -5.57
N ILE A 244 8.91 -37.18 -5.42
CA ILE A 244 7.93 -36.56 -4.51
C ILE A 244 6.49 -36.95 -4.86
N SER A 245 6.08 -36.91 -6.14
CA SER A 245 4.72 -37.30 -6.51
C SER A 245 4.45 -38.79 -6.29
N VAL A 246 5.44 -39.67 -6.51
CA VAL A 246 5.34 -41.12 -6.23
C VAL A 246 5.13 -41.40 -4.74
N VAL A 247 5.89 -40.75 -3.84
CA VAL A 247 5.74 -40.92 -2.39
C VAL A 247 4.40 -40.39 -1.89
N LEU A 248 3.88 -39.30 -2.47
CA LEU A 248 2.56 -38.76 -2.15
C LEU A 248 1.39 -39.55 -2.77
N GLY A 249 1.65 -40.55 -3.61
CA GLY A 249 0.62 -41.29 -4.36
C GLY A 249 -0.05 -40.48 -5.48
N ASP A 250 0.48 -39.30 -5.82
CA ASP A 250 -0.01 -38.42 -6.86
C ASP A 250 0.44 -38.92 -8.25
N VAL A 251 -0.52 -39.34 -9.08
CA VAL A 251 -0.27 -39.78 -10.47
C VAL A 251 0.24 -38.64 -11.37
N THR A 252 0.02 -37.38 -10.97
CA THR A 252 0.34 -36.20 -11.77
C THR A 252 1.14 -35.15 -11.00
N LEU A 253 2.18 -34.62 -11.64
CA LEU A 253 2.99 -33.48 -11.17
C LEU A 253 2.21 -32.16 -11.01
N SER A 254 0.88 -32.18 -11.19
CA SER A 254 -0.03 -31.03 -11.11
C SER A 254 -0.03 -30.34 -9.75
N ASN A 255 0.19 -31.10 -8.67
CA ASN A 255 0.00 -30.61 -7.30
C ASN A 255 1.26 -29.91 -6.75
N ILE A 256 2.43 -30.20 -7.33
CA ILE A 256 3.72 -29.62 -6.94
C ILE A 256 3.90 -28.26 -7.62
N ILE A 257 4.38 -27.24 -6.89
CA ILE A 257 5.00 -26.03 -7.46
C ILE A 257 6.42 -25.95 -6.90
N VAL A 258 7.43 -26.04 -7.75
CA VAL A 258 8.82 -25.77 -7.35
C VAL A 258 9.02 -24.27 -7.25
N ARG A 259 9.50 -23.77 -6.11
CA ARG A 259 9.72 -22.35 -5.85
C ARG A 259 11.14 -21.93 -6.22
N ASP A 260 12.11 -22.66 -5.68
CA ASP A 260 13.52 -22.29 -5.67
C ASP A 260 14.39 -23.55 -5.60
N ILE A 261 15.57 -23.49 -6.20
CA ILE A 261 16.53 -24.59 -6.26
C ILE A 261 17.92 -23.99 -6.03
N ARG A 262 18.52 -24.34 -4.89
CA ARG A 262 19.79 -23.78 -4.41
C ARG A 262 20.88 -24.84 -4.45
N ASN A 263 21.76 -24.78 -5.44
CA ASN A 263 22.95 -25.63 -5.48
C ASN A 263 24.00 -25.08 -4.50
N SER A 264 24.71 -25.96 -3.79
CA SER A 264 25.78 -25.53 -2.88
C SER A 264 26.98 -25.00 -3.67
N ILE A 265 27.49 -23.84 -3.25
CA ILE A 265 28.70 -23.22 -3.83
C ILE A 265 29.95 -24.04 -3.47
N GLN A 266 29.96 -24.69 -2.31
CA GLN A 266 31.11 -25.44 -1.80
C GLN A 266 31.18 -26.87 -2.33
N ASP A 267 30.06 -27.46 -2.72
CA ASP A 267 29.95 -28.90 -3.00
C ASP A 267 28.88 -29.14 -4.10
N PRO A 268 29.27 -29.30 -5.38
CA PRO A 268 28.33 -29.39 -6.50
C PRO A 268 27.49 -30.69 -6.47
N SER A 269 27.79 -31.61 -5.54
CA SER A 269 26.94 -32.78 -5.27
C SER A 269 25.73 -32.47 -4.39
N LEU A 270 25.65 -31.28 -3.76
CA LEU A 270 24.60 -30.92 -2.81
C LEU A 270 23.69 -29.81 -3.34
N ALA A 271 22.38 -30.00 -3.17
CA ALA A 271 21.37 -29.01 -3.52
C ALA A 271 20.20 -29.00 -2.54
N THR A 272 19.54 -27.85 -2.42
CA THR A 272 18.28 -27.70 -1.68
C THR A 272 17.15 -27.45 -2.68
N PHE A 273 16.15 -28.33 -2.69
CA PHE A 273 14.97 -28.23 -3.55
C PHE A 273 13.79 -27.73 -2.72
N VAL A 274 13.27 -26.54 -3.03
CA VAL A 274 12.18 -25.91 -2.28
C VAL A 274 10.92 -25.88 -3.14
N TYR A 275 9.83 -26.46 -2.63
CA TYR A 275 8.56 -26.54 -3.33
C TYR A 275 7.38 -26.27 -2.38
N THR A 276 6.18 -26.14 -2.93
CA THR A 276 4.94 -26.04 -2.17
C THR A 276 3.86 -26.88 -2.85
N ASN A 277 2.99 -27.52 -2.06
CA ASN A 277 1.92 -28.38 -2.57
C ASN A 277 0.59 -27.62 -2.60
N GLU A 278 -0.12 -27.69 -3.74
CA GLU A 278 -1.41 -27.02 -3.96
C GLU A 278 -2.62 -27.72 -3.35
N THR A 279 -2.48 -28.94 -2.82
CA THR A 279 -3.56 -29.65 -2.09
C THR A 279 -3.90 -28.98 -0.75
N LEU A 280 -2.97 -28.20 -0.18
CA LEU A 280 -3.17 -27.48 1.08
C LEU A 280 -3.86 -26.11 0.86
N PRO A 281 -4.83 -25.74 1.71
CA PRO A 281 -5.64 -24.54 1.52
C PRO A 281 -4.84 -23.25 1.73
N LYS A 282 -5.09 -22.25 0.87
CA LYS A 282 -4.34 -20.99 0.83
C LYS A 282 -5.00 -19.84 1.61
N ASP A 283 -6.27 -20.00 1.99
CA ASP A 283 -7.06 -19.01 2.73
C ASP A 283 -6.82 -19.01 4.25
N ARG A 284 -6.06 -20.00 4.75
CA ARG A 284 -5.73 -20.20 6.18
C ARG A 284 -4.42 -20.96 6.33
N CYS A 285 -3.79 -20.87 7.51
CA CYS A 285 -2.57 -21.61 7.84
C CYS A 285 -2.88 -23.08 8.18
N PRO A 286 -2.46 -24.07 7.37
CA PRO A 286 -2.86 -25.46 7.55
C PRO A 286 -1.73 -26.27 8.19
N GLU A 287 -1.40 -25.97 9.46
CA GLU A 287 -0.26 -26.58 10.19
C GLU A 287 -0.35 -28.10 10.27
N GLU A 288 -1.40 -28.61 10.93
CA GLU A 288 -1.70 -30.04 11.08
C GLU A 288 -1.59 -30.81 9.75
N LYS A 289 -2.07 -30.22 8.65
CA LYS A 289 -2.04 -30.82 7.30
C LYS A 289 -0.69 -30.71 6.60
N LEU A 290 0.13 -29.71 6.95
CA LEU A 290 1.51 -29.62 6.49
C LEU A 290 2.35 -30.69 7.21
N ASP A 291 2.14 -30.86 8.51
CA ASP A 291 2.82 -31.86 9.32
C ASP A 291 2.41 -33.29 8.92
N GLU A 292 1.12 -33.56 8.66
CA GLU A 292 0.63 -34.81 8.02
C GLU A 292 1.37 -35.11 6.71
N LEU A 293 1.50 -34.11 5.82
CA LEU A 293 2.09 -34.26 4.50
C LEU A 293 3.62 -34.46 4.59
N VAL A 294 4.30 -33.75 5.50
CA VAL A 294 5.73 -33.94 5.79
C VAL A 294 6.00 -35.30 6.44
N ALA A 295 5.09 -35.80 7.28
CA ALA A 295 5.22 -37.13 7.89
C ALA A 295 5.08 -38.29 6.88
N LEU A 296 4.38 -38.08 5.75
CA LEU A 296 4.38 -39.01 4.62
C LEU A 296 5.69 -38.96 3.81
N LEU A 297 6.36 -37.81 3.78
CA LEU A 297 7.63 -37.57 3.07
C LEU A 297 8.84 -37.98 3.93
N THR A 298 8.88 -39.23 4.37
CA THR A 298 10.03 -39.76 5.11
C THR A 298 11.27 -39.83 4.23
N GLU A 299 12.45 -39.68 4.85
CA GLU A 299 13.73 -39.82 4.15
C GLU A 299 13.86 -41.21 3.51
N GLU A 300 13.38 -42.27 4.17
CA GLU A 300 13.37 -43.64 3.63
C GLU A 300 12.53 -43.75 2.36
N ALA A 301 11.26 -43.32 2.39
CA ALA A 301 10.35 -43.43 1.25
C ALA A 301 10.81 -42.58 0.04
N LEU A 302 11.37 -41.40 0.30
CA LEU A 302 11.94 -40.55 -0.77
C LEU A 302 13.24 -41.11 -1.33
N ASN A 303 14.09 -41.74 -0.52
CA ASN A 303 15.26 -42.45 -1.02
C ASN A 303 14.84 -43.67 -1.87
N ASP A 304 13.88 -44.48 -1.42
CA ASP A 304 13.36 -45.62 -2.21
C ASP A 304 12.79 -45.20 -3.58
N ALA A 305 12.27 -43.97 -3.71
CA ALA A 305 11.75 -43.41 -4.95
C ALA A 305 12.79 -42.70 -5.86
N LEU A 306 14.03 -42.48 -5.38
CA LEU A 306 15.06 -41.65 -6.06
C LEU A 306 16.44 -42.32 -6.19
N ASN A 307 16.72 -43.37 -5.42
CA ASN A 307 17.92 -44.19 -5.47
C ASN A 307 17.92 -45.03 -6.78
N PRO A 308 19.03 -45.14 -7.54
CA PRO A 308 20.41 -44.84 -7.18
C PRO A 308 20.86 -43.38 -7.36
N ASP A 309 20.05 -42.54 -8.01
CA ASP A 309 20.56 -41.33 -8.68
C ASP A 309 20.59 -40.08 -7.80
N ILE A 310 19.63 -39.93 -6.89
CA ILE A 310 19.53 -38.84 -5.93
C ILE A 310 19.24 -39.43 -4.54
N THR A 311 19.90 -38.92 -3.50
CA THR A 311 19.60 -39.26 -2.11
C THR A 311 19.10 -38.05 -1.32
N VAL A 312 18.13 -38.26 -0.45
CA VAL A 312 17.57 -37.23 0.44
C VAL A 312 18.24 -37.32 1.80
N LYS A 313 18.75 -36.18 2.30
CA LYS A 313 19.45 -36.03 3.58
C LYS A 313 18.57 -35.47 4.70
N SER A 314 17.49 -34.75 4.36
CA SER A 314 16.45 -34.29 5.28
C SER A 314 15.29 -33.66 4.51
N VAL A 315 14.12 -33.64 5.14
CA VAL A 315 12.91 -32.94 4.68
C VAL A 315 12.46 -31.99 5.79
N GLN A 316 12.11 -30.75 5.44
CA GLN A 316 11.59 -29.76 6.37
C GLN A 316 10.42 -28.99 5.74
N GLY A 317 9.22 -29.15 6.29
CA GLY A 317 8.11 -28.23 6.06
C GLY A 317 8.23 -27.01 6.96
N GLN A 318 7.93 -25.82 6.43
CA GLN A 318 7.91 -24.57 7.17
C GLN A 318 6.70 -23.73 6.77
N GLN A 319 6.08 -23.06 7.75
CA GLN A 319 5.06 -22.06 7.49
C GLN A 319 5.70 -20.71 7.18
N ILE A 320 5.15 -20.00 6.19
CA ILE A 320 5.75 -18.79 5.60
C ILE A 320 4.74 -17.65 5.49
N ALA A 321 5.26 -16.44 5.22
CA ALA A 321 4.50 -15.19 5.09
C ALA A 321 3.55 -14.97 6.29
N GLN A 322 2.25 -14.84 6.04
CA GLN A 322 1.22 -14.62 7.06
C GLN A 322 1.07 -15.77 8.08
N CYS A 323 1.68 -16.92 7.81
CA CYS A 323 1.62 -18.10 8.66
C CYS A 323 2.92 -18.40 9.43
N THR A 324 3.98 -17.59 9.25
CA THR A 324 5.24 -17.79 9.99
C THR A 324 5.02 -17.66 11.49
N LYS A 325 5.04 -18.78 12.21
CA LYS A 325 5.07 -18.76 13.68
C LYS A 325 6.40 -18.21 14.17
N VAL A 326 6.36 -17.08 14.89
CA VAL A 326 7.51 -16.54 15.62
C VAL A 326 7.84 -17.51 16.76
N THR A 327 8.65 -18.51 16.43
CA THR A 327 9.18 -19.45 17.40
C THR A 327 10.30 -18.73 18.15
N PRO A 328 10.23 -18.57 19.49
CA PRO A 328 11.30 -17.93 20.23
C PRO A 328 12.60 -18.73 20.01
N PRO A 329 13.73 -18.07 19.72
CA PRO A 329 14.94 -18.76 19.29
C PRO A 329 15.38 -19.77 20.35
N LYS A 330 15.39 -21.07 19.98
CA LYS A 330 15.75 -22.16 20.88
C LYS A 330 17.26 -22.15 21.11
N VAL A 331 17.68 -21.32 22.07
CA VAL A 331 19.09 -21.00 22.37
C VAL A 331 19.94 -22.26 22.49
N LYS A 332 20.81 -22.49 21.51
CA LYS A 332 22.02 -23.30 21.73
C LYS A 332 23.03 -22.42 22.45
N PRO A 333 23.45 -22.74 23.68
CA PRO A 333 24.45 -21.95 24.37
C PRO A 333 25.82 -22.19 23.73
N THR A 334 26.30 -21.24 22.94
CA THR A 334 27.69 -21.15 22.51
C THR A 334 28.20 -19.78 22.90
N GLN A 335 29.17 -19.74 23.81
CA GLN A 335 29.80 -18.50 24.26
C GLN A 335 30.79 -18.00 23.20
N SER A 336 30.26 -17.39 22.14
CA SER A 336 31.01 -16.44 21.32
C SER A 336 30.80 -15.03 21.88
N ILE A 337 31.87 -14.25 22.01
CA ILE A 337 31.78 -12.82 22.28
C ILE A 337 31.05 -12.19 21.09
N GLN A 338 29.77 -11.84 21.24
CA GLN A 338 29.02 -11.21 20.17
C GLN A 338 29.61 -9.84 19.88
N ARG A 339 29.90 -9.61 18.60
CA ARG A 339 30.39 -8.34 18.08
C ARG A 339 29.17 -7.60 17.56
N ASN A 340 28.53 -6.80 18.41
CA ASN A 340 27.33 -6.06 18.08
C ASN A 340 27.51 -5.25 16.78
N TYR A 341 26.64 -5.48 15.81
CA TYR A 341 26.61 -4.74 14.56
C TYR A 341 25.72 -3.51 14.70
N ALA A 342 26.03 -2.43 13.97
CA ALA A 342 25.10 -1.30 13.92
C ALA A 342 23.86 -1.66 13.09
N PRO A 343 22.66 -1.17 13.47
CA PRO A 343 21.44 -1.38 12.68
C PRO A 343 21.61 -0.93 11.23
N GLN A 344 20.88 -1.56 10.30
CA GLN A 344 20.95 -1.27 8.87
C GLN A 344 19.59 -0.86 8.33
N THR A 345 19.54 0.24 7.56
CA THR A 345 18.34 0.64 6.82
C THR A 345 18.12 -0.33 5.65
N ARG A 346 16.90 -0.85 5.51
CA ARG A 346 16.54 -1.84 4.46
C ARG A 346 15.34 -1.43 3.61
N ASN A 347 14.34 -0.78 4.20
CA ASN A 347 13.15 -0.30 3.49
C ASN A 347 12.82 1.14 3.94
N GLN A 348 13.41 2.11 3.23
CA GLN A 348 13.33 3.54 3.58
C GLN A 348 11.88 4.03 3.53
N VAL A 349 11.51 4.93 4.43
CA VAL A 349 10.13 5.46 4.52
C VAL A 349 9.83 6.44 3.39
N ASP A 350 10.87 7.06 2.80
CA ASP A 350 10.88 8.03 1.71
C ASP A 350 9.95 9.25 1.87
N GLN A 351 8.63 9.04 1.85
CA GLN A 351 7.62 10.11 1.81
C GLN A 351 6.40 9.83 2.69
N VAL A 352 6.23 10.62 3.76
CA VAL A 352 5.01 10.60 4.58
C VAL A 352 4.06 11.71 4.13
N ASN A 353 2.90 11.32 3.59
CA ASN A 353 1.89 12.27 3.11
C ASN A 353 0.87 12.61 4.20
N ALA A 354 0.74 13.91 4.51
CA ALA A 354 -0.25 14.44 5.44
C ALA A 354 -1.19 15.43 4.75
N THR A 355 -2.36 15.71 5.33
CA THR A 355 -3.35 16.67 4.79
C THR A 355 -3.80 17.64 5.87
N VAL A 356 -3.77 18.94 5.58
CA VAL A 356 -4.12 20.00 6.54
C VAL A 356 -5.46 19.74 7.25
N GLY A 357 -5.44 19.81 8.59
CA GLY A 357 -6.59 19.67 9.46
C GLY A 357 -7.06 18.22 9.74
N HIS A 358 -6.49 17.21 9.09
CA HIS A 358 -6.80 15.80 9.39
C HIS A 358 -5.73 15.21 10.32
N LEU A 359 -6.10 14.22 11.12
CA LEU A 359 -5.13 13.46 11.92
C LEU A 359 -4.29 12.56 11.00
N LEU A 360 -2.98 12.80 10.98
CA LEU A 360 -1.99 11.84 10.52
C LEU A 360 -1.81 10.77 11.61
N VAL A 361 -1.90 9.51 11.21
CA VAL A 361 -1.32 8.35 11.92
C VAL A 361 -0.65 7.50 10.85
N PHE A 362 0.67 7.34 10.92
CA PHE A 362 1.46 6.53 9.99
C PHE A 362 2.38 5.62 10.78
N LYS A 363 2.14 4.31 10.71
CA LYS A 363 3.02 3.31 11.31
C LYS A 363 4.23 3.04 10.42
N VAL A 364 5.43 3.08 11.00
CA VAL A 364 6.68 2.75 10.32
C VAL A 364 6.70 1.24 9.99
N PRO A 365 7.08 0.84 8.76
CA PRO A 365 7.26 -0.56 8.41
C PRO A 365 8.31 -1.25 9.31
N VAL A 366 8.04 -2.49 9.70
CA VAL A 366 8.93 -3.26 10.61
C VAL A 366 10.25 -3.69 9.93
N ASP A 367 10.35 -3.51 8.62
CA ASP A 367 11.52 -3.78 7.77
C ASP A 367 12.31 -2.51 7.41
N THR A 368 11.95 -1.33 7.94
CA THR A 368 12.70 -0.08 7.70
C THR A 368 14.12 -0.16 8.25
N PHE A 369 14.28 -0.63 9.48
CA PHE A 369 15.58 -0.95 10.09
C PHE A 369 15.64 -2.44 10.39
N TYR A 370 16.82 -3.03 10.26
CA TYR A 370 17.08 -4.41 10.60
C TYR A 370 18.40 -4.51 11.36
N ASP A 371 18.37 -5.28 12.43
CA ASP A 371 19.52 -5.55 13.27
C ASP A 371 19.67 -7.07 13.47
N PRO A 372 20.87 -7.67 13.33
CA PRO A 372 21.04 -9.11 13.47
C PRO A 372 21.00 -9.61 14.93
N GLU A 373 21.22 -8.73 15.92
CA GLU A 373 21.21 -9.03 17.35
C GLU A 373 19.84 -8.70 17.99
N ASP A 374 19.31 -7.50 17.74
CA ASP A 374 18.07 -6.98 18.35
C ASP A 374 16.82 -7.14 17.47
N GLY A 375 16.98 -7.46 16.18
CA GLY A 375 15.89 -7.67 15.24
C GLY A 375 15.04 -6.42 15.03
N ASN A 376 13.90 -6.36 15.74
CA ASN A 376 12.90 -5.30 15.65
C ASN A 376 12.79 -4.46 16.94
N GLU A 377 13.53 -4.78 18.02
CA GLU A 377 13.45 -4.10 19.33
C GLU A 377 14.25 -2.77 19.39
N LEU A 378 14.38 -2.09 18.26
CA LEU A 378 15.16 -0.87 18.11
C LEU A 378 14.43 0.38 18.64
N LYS A 379 15.14 1.21 19.41
CA LYS A 379 14.63 2.48 19.96
C LYS A 379 14.63 3.57 18.88
N MET A 380 13.52 3.74 18.19
CA MET A 380 13.39 4.77 17.14
C MET A 380 13.09 6.16 17.73
N LYS A 381 13.67 7.20 17.15
CA LYS A 381 13.52 8.63 17.52
C LYS A 381 13.43 9.48 16.25
N LEU A 382 12.55 10.48 16.21
CA LEU A 382 12.47 11.44 15.12
C LEU A 382 13.31 12.69 15.43
N LEU A 383 14.15 13.10 14.48
CA LEU A 383 15.02 14.27 14.55
C LEU A 383 14.80 15.18 13.34
N THR A 384 15.20 16.44 13.51
CA THR A 384 15.33 17.42 12.42
C THR A 384 16.56 17.09 11.57
N THR A 385 16.70 17.69 10.38
CA THR A 385 17.94 17.66 9.54
C THR A 385 19.20 17.88 10.37
N ASP A 386 19.13 18.82 11.31
CA ASP A 386 20.24 19.28 12.16
C ASP A 386 20.51 18.32 13.34
N ARG A 387 19.94 17.11 13.32
CA ARG A 387 19.96 16.08 14.38
C ARG A 387 19.37 16.49 15.73
N ASN A 388 18.70 17.64 15.79
CA ASN A 388 17.99 18.11 16.98
C ASN A 388 16.61 17.45 17.14
N THR A 389 16.21 17.14 18.38
CA THR A 389 14.85 16.68 18.70
C THR A 389 13.80 17.75 18.39
N LEU A 390 12.63 17.34 17.91
CA LEU A 390 11.54 18.25 17.59
C LEU A 390 10.96 18.90 18.87
N ASP A 391 10.50 20.14 18.75
CA ASP A 391 9.75 20.85 19.80
C ASP A 391 8.45 20.07 20.13
N PRO A 392 8.08 19.85 21.41
CA PRO A 392 6.82 19.21 21.80
C PRO A 392 5.54 19.88 21.24
N ASN A 393 5.60 21.16 20.88
CA ASN A 393 4.53 21.94 20.25
C ASN A 393 4.52 21.86 18.72
N HIS A 394 5.49 21.15 18.13
CA HIS A 394 5.49 20.86 16.70
C HIS A 394 4.33 19.92 16.36
N TRP A 395 3.70 20.15 15.20
CA TRP A 395 2.46 19.47 14.81
C TRP A 395 2.64 17.97 14.58
N LEU A 396 3.84 17.55 14.20
CA LEU A 396 4.27 16.18 13.94
C LEU A 396 5.10 15.69 15.13
N GLN A 397 4.80 14.50 15.61
CA GLN A 397 5.55 13.82 16.67
C GLN A 397 5.67 12.32 16.33
N PHE A 398 6.53 11.60 17.05
CA PHE A 398 6.76 10.17 16.85
C PHE A 398 6.61 9.40 18.17
N ASP A 399 5.84 8.30 18.16
CA ASP A 399 5.73 7.40 19.30
C ASP A 399 6.68 6.22 19.14
N SER A 400 7.76 6.24 19.93
CA SER A 400 8.77 5.17 19.97
C SER A 400 8.20 3.82 20.43
N LYS A 401 7.08 3.78 21.17
CA LYS A 401 6.46 2.52 21.65
C LYS A 401 5.59 1.85 20.60
N ASN A 402 4.89 2.64 19.79
CA ASN A 402 3.99 2.15 18.75
C ASN A 402 4.64 2.16 17.35
N GLN A 403 5.85 2.74 17.24
CA GLN A 403 6.61 2.97 16.00
C GLN A 403 5.77 3.72 14.95
N GLU A 404 5.16 4.83 15.34
CA GLU A 404 4.25 5.61 14.48
C GLU A 404 4.43 7.12 14.58
N PHE A 405 4.33 7.79 13.44
CA PHE A 405 4.17 9.24 13.34
C PHE A 405 2.71 9.61 13.58
N TYR A 406 2.48 10.64 14.39
CA TYR A 406 1.14 11.20 14.60
C TYR A 406 1.18 12.73 14.64
N GLY A 407 0.09 13.37 14.22
CA GLY A 407 0.02 14.83 14.19
C GLY A 407 -1.17 15.41 13.43
N VAL A 408 -1.41 16.72 13.58
CA VAL A 408 -2.45 17.45 12.83
C VAL A 408 -1.82 18.69 12.18
N PRO A 409 -1.45 18.65 10.88
CA PRO A 409 -0.77 19.77 10.25
C PRO A 409 -1.71 20.98 10.07
N ARG A 410 -1.19 22.17 10.38
CA ARG A 410 -1.91 23.44 10.27
C ARG A 410 -1.72 24.06 8.87
N THR A 411 -2.44 25.13 8.57
CA THR A 411 -2.29 25.88 7.31
C THR A 411 -0.87 26.42 7.09
N ASN A 412 -0.13 26.68 8.17
CA ASN A 412 1.22 27.22 8.13
C ASN A 412 2.28 26.13 7.95
N ASP A 413 1.88 24.85 8.00
CA ASP A 413 2.75 23.69 7.87
C ASP A 413 2.76 23.11 6.43
N ILE A 414 1.99 23.70 5.51
CA ILE A 414 1.90 23.30 4.09
C ILE A 414 3.28 23.38 3.42
N GLY A 415 3.67 22.31 2.72
CA GLY A 415 4.93 22.23 1.98
C GLY A 415 5.56 20.85 2.06
N ARG A 416 6.88 20.81 1.86
CA ARG A 416 7.73 19.64 2.12
C ARG A 416 8.71 20.00 3.24
N LYS A 417 8.94 19.08 4.18
CA LYS A 417 9.95 19.21 5.25
C LYS A 417 10.68 17.88 5.40
N GLU A 418 12.00 17.94 5.52
CA GLU A 418 12.87 16.77 5.64
C GLU A 418 13.16 16.48 7.12
N TYR A 419 13.19 15.20 7.46
CA TYR A 419 13.43 14.72 8.82
C TYR A 419 14.32 13.47 8.80
N LEU A 420 15.00 13.22 9.92
CA LEU A 420 15.82 12.04 10.12
C LEU A 420 15.15 11.12 11.14
N LEU A 421 14.79 9.91 10.75
CA LEU A 421 14.37 8.85 11.66
C LEU A 421 15.61 8.09 12.10
N MET A 422 15.91 8.10 13.40
CA MET A 422 17.11 7.49 13.96
C MET A 422 16.73 6.27 14.80
N ALA A 423 17.26 5.10 14.43
CA ALA A 423 17.18 3.89 15.24
C ALA A 423 18.43 3.75 16.11
N GLU A 424 18.25 3.23 17.32
CA GLU A 424 19.29 2.97 18.32
C GLU A 424 19.07 1.55 18.88
N ASP A 425 20.11 0.72 18.87
CA ASP A 425 20.08 -0.65 19.40
C ASP A 425 20.15 -0.68 20.94
N ARG A 426 20.43 -1.84 21.54
CA ARG A 426 20.66 -1.97 23.00
C ARG A 426 22.04 -1.50 23.47
N GLU A 427 23.07 -1.49 22.63
CA GLU A 427 24.46 -1.10 23.01
C GLU A 427 24.81 0.37 22.72
N GLY A 428 23.97 1.08 21.96
CA GLY A 428 24.14 2.48 21.58
C GLY A 428 24.64 2.72 20.14
N LEU A 429 24.73 1.71 19.27
CA LEU A 429 24.98 1.94 17.84
C LEU A 429 23.68 2.37 17.15
N THR A 430 23.82 3.16 16.08
CA THR A 430 22.70 3.92 15.53
C THR A 430 22.71 4.00 14.01
N ALA A 431 21.52 4.04 13.43
CA ALA A 431 21.28 4.18 12.00
C ALA A 431 20.26 5.27 11.73
N THR A 432 20.33 5.93 10.58
CA THR A 432 19.43 7.03 10.20
C THR A 432 18.81 6.81 8.84
N ASP A 433 17.49 6.85 8.77
CA ASP A 433 16.72 7.00 7.53
C ASP A 433 16.31 8.47 7.32
N ALA A 434 16.19 8.91 6.08
CA ALA A 434 15.87 10.28 5.72
C ALA A 434 14.52 10.33 4.97
N LEU A 435 13.54 11.03 5.55
CA LEU A 435 12.16 11.00 5.06
C LEU A 435 11.58 12.41 4.84
N VAL A 436 10.79 12.55 3.78
CA VAL A 436 10.16 13.80 3.38
C VAL A 436 8.70 13.80 3.80
N VAL A 437 8.34 14.65 4.77
CA VAL A 437 6.95 14.87 5.16
C VAL A 437 6.34 15.91 4.22
N VAL A 438 5.31 15.49 3.47
CA VAL A 438 4.62 16.35 2.50
C VAL A 438 3.22 16.69 3.03
N VAL A 439 3.05 17.94 3.46
CA VAL A 439 1.78 18.47 3.95
C VAL A 439 1.01 19.05 2.78
N ASN A 440 0.05 18.28 2.29
CA ASN A 440 -0.80 18.68 1.18
C ASN A 440 -1.91 19.64 1.66
N PRO A 441 -2.21 20.72 0.90
CA PRO A 441 -3.39 21.53 1.13
C PRO A 441 -4.64 20.66 0.94
N HIS A 442 -5.62 20.79 1.84
CA HIS A 442 -6.87 20.05 1.69
C HIS A 442 -7.61 20.46 0.41
N HIS A 443 -8.23 19.50 -0.29
CA HIS A 443 -9.07 19.81 -1.44
C HIS A 443 -10.19 20.78 -1.04
N LYS A 444 -10.37 21.85 -1.82
CA LYS A 444 -11.51 22.77 -1.68
C LYS A 444 -12.79 21.96 -1.90
N ARG A 445 -13.50 21.67 -0.82
CA ARG A 445 -14.83 21.08 -0.78
C ARG A 445 -15.69 22.02 0.05
N ASP A 446 -16.92 22.21 -0.39
CA ASP A 446 -17.89 23.01 0.34
C ASP A 446 -18.55 22.10 1.39
N TYR A 447 -18.38 22.44 2.67
CA TYR A 447 -18.94 21.71 3.80
C TYR A 447 -20.25 22.37 4.24
N SER A 448 -21.26 21.56 4.56
CA SER A 448 -22.61 22.09 4.85
C SER A 448 -22.77 22.73 6.22
N VAL A 449 -22.03 22.25 7.23
CA VAL A 449 -22.09 22.70 8.64
C VAL A 449 -20.70 22.67 9.24
N LEU A 450 -20.36 23.73 9.97
CA LEU A 450 -19.23 23.80 10.90
C LEU A 450 -19.72 23.39 12.31
N PHE A 451 -19.01 22.47 12.95
CA PHE A 451 -19.23 22.11 14.35
C PHE A 451 -18.25 22.89 15.21
N GLU A 452 -18.72 23.56 16.26
CA GLU A 452 -17.86 24.32 17.18
C GLU A 452 -18.09 23.84 18.62
N LEU A 453 -17.01 23.45 19.29
CA LEU A 453 -17.02 22.90 20.65
C LEU A 453 -16.21 23.81 21.57
N THR A 454 -16.78 24.20 22.71
CA THR A 454 -16.05 24.93 23.76
C THR A 454 -15.56 23.97 24.82
N LEU A 455 -14.23 23.87 24.98
CA LEU A 455 -13.54 22.95 25.87
C LEU A 455 -12.85 23.69 27.03
N ASP A 456 -12.93 23.11 28.22
CA ASP A 456 -12.31 23.61 29.45
C ASP A 456 -10.83 23.17 29.58
N ILE A 457 -10.03 23.56 28.60
CA ILE A 457 -8.60 23.26 28.48
C ILE A 457 -7.86 24.50 27.98
N SER A 458 -6.59 24.70 28.35
CA SER A 458 -5.81 25.84 27.86
C SER A 458 -5.39 25.66 26.39
N HIS A 459 -5.20 26.78 25.69
CA HIS A 459 -4.80 26.74 24.27
C HIS A 459 -3.43 26.08 24.05
N GLU A 460 -2.48 26.31 24.95
CA GLU A 460 -1.14 25.70 24.88
C GLU A 460 -1.20 24.17 25.03
N GLN A 461 -1.96 23.68 26.03
CA GLN A 461 -2.18 22.25 26.23
C GLN A 461 -2.90 21.60 25.04
N PHE A 462 -3.91 22.27 24.48
CA PHE A 462 -4.61 21.77 23.29
C PHE A 462 -3.78 21.88 22.00
N ASN A 463 -2.72 22.69 21.95
CA ASN A 463 -1.87 22.82 20.75
C ASN A 463 -0.89 21.64 20.58
N THR A 464 -0.68 20.82 21.63
CA THR A 464 0.19 19.64 21.58
C THR A 464 -0.42 18.51 20.74
N ALA A 465 0.35 17.93 19.82
CA ALA A 465 -0.11 16.88 18.90
C ALA A 465 -0.73 15.64 19.60
N GLN A 466 -0.21 15.25 20.78
CA GLN A 466 -0.76 14.18 21.63
C GLN A 466 -2.20 14.46 22.07
N VAL A 467 -2.49 15.69 22.48
CA VAL A 467 -3.81 16.10 22.97
C VAL A 467 -4.81 16.18 21.82
N GLN A 468 -4.39 16.71 20.67
CA GLN A 468 -5.20 16.76 19.45
C GLN A 468 -5.54 15.36 18.92
N ARG A 469 -4.59 14.42 18.95
CA ARG A 469 -4.82 13.01 18.63
C ARG A 469 -5.93 12.41 19.49
N ARG A 470 -5.79 12.46 20.82
CA ARG A 470 -6.78 11.93 21.78
C ARG A 470 -8.16 12.56 21.61
N PHE A 471 -8.20 13.87 21.36
CA PHE A 471 -9.45 14.59 21.10
C PHE A 471 -10.15 14.05 19.85
N ILE A 472 -9.44 13.92 18.73
CA ILE A 472 -10.00 13.43 17.47
C ILE A 472 -10.41 11.95 17.57
N GLU A 473 -9.63 11.12 18.27
CA GLU A 473 -9.96 9.70 18.52
C GLU A 473 -11.24 9.54 19.36
N ARG A 474 -11.38 10.29 20.46
CA ARG A 474 -12.63 10.29 21.26
C ARG A 474 -13.81 10.90 20.51
N LEU A 475 -13.58 11.93 19.71
CA LEU A 475 -14.63 12.55 18.88
C LEU A 475 -15.13 11.59 17.79
N ALA A 476 -14.27 10.76 17.21
CA ALA A 476 -14.69 9.68 16.31
C ALA A 476 -15.57 8.64 17.04
N GLN A 477 -15.17 8.25 18.26
CA GLN A 477 -15.97 7.35 19.12
C GLN A 477 -17.34 7.95 19.53
N VAL A 478 -17.45 9.28 19.65
CA VAL A 478 -18.74 9.97 19.86
C VAL A 478 -19.68 9.78 18.67
N PHE A 479 -19.17 9.94 17.43
CA PHE A 479 -19.96 9.71 16.21
C PHE A 479 -20.18 8.21 15.91
N GLY A 480 -19.35 7.33 16.46
CA GLY A 480 -19.36 5.89 16.20
C GLY A 480 -18.49 5.47 15.02
N ASP A 481 -17.63 6.38 14.52
CA ASP A 481 -16.75 6.16 13.38
C ASP A 481 -15.53 5.31 13.78
N ALA A 482 -15.27 4.24 13.03
CA ALA A 482 -14.09 3.40 13.21
C ALA A 482 -12.78 4.05 12.70
N SER A 483 -12.85 5.22 12.06
CA SER A 483 -11.70 5.92 11.47
C SER A 483 -11.78 7.43 11.67
N THR A 484 -10.69 8.02 12.15
CA THR A 484 -10.55 9.47 12.43
C THR A 484 -10.55 10.35 11.18
N HIS A 485 -10.43 9.78 9.97
CA HIS A 485 -10.36 10.53 8.71
C HIS A 485 -11.63 11.35 8.38
N TYR A 486 -12.77 11.05 9.02
CA TYR A 486 -13.98 11.84 8.85
C TYR A 486 -13.96 13.19 9.60
N ILE A 487 -13.02 13.40 10.52
CA ILE A 487 -12.90 14.64 11.29
C ILE A 487 -11.78 15.51 10.70
N LYS A 488 -12.15 16.71 10.26
CA LYS A 488 -11.23 17.75 9.79
C LYS A 488 -11.32 18.97 10.70
N ILE A 489 -10.30 19.20 11.52
CA ILE A 489 -10.13 20.45 12.26
C ILE A 489 -10.01 21.63 11.27
N HIS A 490 -10.80 22.67 11.49
CA HIS A 490 -10.76 23.89 10.69
C HIS A 490 -9.94 24.99 11.37
N HIS A 491 -10.24 25.28 12.64
CA HIS A 491 -9.48 26.24 13.44
C HIS A 491 -9.61 25.94 14.94
N ILE A 492 -8.61 26.40 15.69
CA ILE A 492 -8.52 26.30 17.15
C ILE A 492 -8.34 27.74 17.64
N ARG A 493 -9.20 28.22 18.53
CA ARG A 493 -9.17 29.62 19.02
C ARG A 493 -9.16 29.68 20.55
N PRO A 494 -8.26 30.44 21.19
CA PRO A 494 -8.37 30.76 22.61
C PRO A 494 -9.55 31.71 22.87
N ILE A 495 -10.32 31.43 23.91
CA ILE A 495 -11.35 32.32 24.45
C ILE A 495 -10.71 33.13 25.58
N HIS A 496 -10.12 34.28 25.23
CA HIS A 496 -9.23 35.05 26.12
C HIS A 496 -9.83 35.46 27.47
N HIS A 497 -11.17 35.50 27.62
CA HIS A 497 -11.82 35.88 28.88
C HIS A 497 -12.07 34.71 29.85
N THR A 498 -11.99 33.45 29.40
CA THR A 498 -12.14 32.25 30.27
C THR A 498 -10.94 31.31 30.21
N GLY A 499 -9.97 31.54 29.31
CA GLY A 499 -8.82 30.65 29.10
C GLY A 499 -9.15 29.35 28.34
N GLN A 500 -10.42 29.15 28.01
CA GLN A 500 -10.98 28.00 27.31
C GLN A 500 -10.61 27.98 25.83
N VAL A 501 -10.82 26.85 25.15
CA VAL A 501 -10.56 26.69 23.71
C VAL A 501 -11.84 26.42 22.96
N GLN A 502 -12.09 27.20 21.90
CA GLN A 502 -13.06 26.86 20.87
C GLN A 502 -12.36 26.01 19.79
N VAL A 503 -12.83 24.79 19.58
CA VAL A 503 -12.37 23.88 18.52
C VAL A 503 -13.46 23.79 17.47
N SER A 504 -13.15 24.23 16.25
CA SER A 504 -14.10 24.25 15.15
C SER A 504 -13.68 23.27 14.06
N PHE A 505 -14.56 22.35 13.68
CA PHE A 505 -14.26 21.23 12.77
C PHE A 505 -15.40 20.93 11.78
N PHE A 506 -15.05 20.24 10.70
CA PHE A 506 -15.97 19.70 9.70
C PHE A 506 -16.00 18.17 9.79
N ASN A 507 -17.19 17.58 9.65
CA ASN A 507 -17.30 16.15 9.32
C ASN A 507 -17.26 16.01 7.78
N THR A 508 -16.31 15.24 7.26
CA THR A 508 -16.06 15.14 5.81
C THR A 508 -17.05 14.25 5.06
N THR A 509 -17.89 13.48 5.79
CA THR A 509 -19.06 12.78 5.22
C THR A 509 -20.06 13.78 4.63
N LEU A 510 -20.30 14.92 5.29
CA LEU A 510 -21.19 16.02 4.86
C LEU A 510 -20.63 16.88 3.70
N SER A 511 -19.81 16.30 2.82
CA SER A 511 -19.27 17.00 1.66
C SER A 511 -20.34 17.17 0.55
N ARG A 512 -20.53 18.41 0.07
CA ARG A 512 -21.59 18.72 -0.91
C ARG A 512 -21.28 18.13 -2.29
N GLN A 513 -21.94 17.03 -2.64
CA GLN A 513 -21.89 16.50 -4.01
C GLN A 513 -22.81 17.25 -4.99
N HIS A 514 -23.92 17.83 -4.52
CA HIS A 514 -25.01 18.33 -5.40
C HIS A 514 -25.59 19.70 -4.98
N GLN A 515 -24.84 20.54 -4.26
CA GLN A 515 -25.20 21.91 -3.86
C GLN A 515 -26.49 22.08 -3.00
N ARG A 516 -27.20 21.00 -2.71
CA ARG A 516 -28.36 20.88 -1.80
C ARG A 516 -27.88 20.67 -0.36
N CYS A 517 -28.63 21.19 0.61
CA CYS A 517 -28.33 20.98 2.04
C CYS A 517 -28.82 19.59 2.52
N PRO A 518 -27.96 18.77 3.15
CA PRO A 518 -28.31 17.45 3.71
C PRO A 518 -28.90 17.59 5.11
N GLN A 519 -30.15 18.06 5.21
CA GLN A 519 -30.76 18.44 6.50
C GLN A 519 -31.00 17.23 7.43
N GLU A 520 -31.40 16.08 6.91
CA GLU A 520 -31.64 14.86 7.71
C GLU A 520 -30.32 14.33 8.31
N GLU A 521 -29.25 14.36 7.53
CA GLU A 521 -27.91 13.95 7.95
C GLU A 521 -27.31 14.94 8.98
N ILE A 522 -27.56 16.24 8.81
CA ILE A 522 -27.22 17.26 9.81
C ILE A 522 -27.99 17.04 11.12
N GLU A 523 -29.30 16.74 11.04
CA GLU A 523 -30.12 16.50 12.22
C GLU A 523 -29.74 15.21 12.94
N THR A 524 -29.40 14.12 12.24
CA THR A 524 -28.90 12.89 12.89
C THR A 524 -27.58 13.14 13.63
N LEU A 525 -26.62 13.84 13.02
CA LEU A 525 -25.36 14.22 13.68
C LEU A 525 -25.57 15.20 14.84
N ARG A 526 -26.49 16.17 14.72
CA ARG A 526 -26.93 17.02 15.84
C ARG A 526 -27.50 16.18 16.99
N ASN A 527 -28.35 15.20 16.67
CA ASN A 527 -28.96 14.29 17.62
C ASN A 527 -27.98 13.29 18.25
N ILE A 528 -26.74 13.14 17.77
CA ILE A 528 -25.69 12.40 18.48
C ILE A 528 -25.09 13.27 19.59
N LEU A 529 -24.84 14.55 19.31
CA LEU A 529 -24.17 15.49 20.22
C LEU A 529 -25.12 16.08 21.28
N LEU A 530 -26.35 16.40 20.87
CA LEU A 530 -27.34 17.16 21.64
C LEU A 530 -28.65 16.39 21.82
N HIS A 531 -29.42 16.78 22.83
CA HIS A 531 -30.85 16.52 22.94
C HIS A 531 -31.66 17.61 22.20
N GLN A 532 -32.97 17.41 22.04
CA GLN A 532 -33.84 18.36 21.32
C GLN A 532 -33.90 19.74 21.99
N ASP A 533 -33.78 19.79 23.32
CA ASP A 533 -33.66 21.00 24.15
C ASP A 533 -32.29 21.71 24.05
N SER A 534 -31.38 21.20 23.21
CA SER A 534 -29.98 21.65 23.06
C SER A 534 -29.09 21.40 24.28
N THR A 535 -29.46 20.52 25.21
CA THR A 535 -28.53 20.02 26.24
C THR A 535 -27.55 19.00 25.66
N ILE A 536 -26.31 19.00 26.17
CA ILE A 536 -25.26 18.05 25.77
C ILE A 536 -25.59 16.66 26.30
N ARG A 537 -25.58 15.63 25.45
CA ARG A 537 -25.87 14.25 25.88
C ARG A 537 -24.81 13.74 26.86
N ALA A 538 -25.24 13.06 27.93
CA ALA A 538 -24.34 12.51 28.94
C ALA A 538 -23.23 11.61 28.35
N LYS A 539 -23.58 10.73 27.40
CA LYS A 539 -22.65 9.86 26.66
C LYS A 539 -21.51 10.62 25.97
N VAL A 540 -21.75 11.85 25.48
CA VAL A 540 -20.73 12.67 24.80
C VAL A 540 -19.70 13.17 25.82
N ARG A 541 -20.16 13.64 26.98
CA ARG A 541 -19.31 14.07 28.10
C ARG A 541 -18.54 12.89 28.71
N GLU A 542 -19.15 11.70 28.74
CA GLU A 542 -18.53 10.45 29.19
C GLU A 542 -17.38 10.02 28.26
N ILE A 543 -17.60 9.96 26.94
CA ILE A 543 -16.59 9.54 25.95
C ILE A 543 -15.44 10.55 25.83
N LEU A 544 -15.73 11.85 25.83
CA LEU A 544 -14.69 12.90 25.80
C LEU A 544 -13.88 12.92 27.11
N GLY A 545 -14.51 12.58 28.23
CA GLY A 545 -13.89 12.50 29.55
C GLY A 545 -13.56 13.85 30.17
N GLN A 546 -12.99 13.82 31.38
CA GLN A 546 -12.67 15.05 32.15
C GLN A 546 -11.55 15.90 31.50
N GLU A 547 -10.66 15.27 30.73
CA GLU A 547 -9.58 15.90 29.95
C GLU A 547 -10.11 16.86 28.86
N PHE A 548 -11.35 16.66 28.39
CA PHE A 548 -12.03 17.49 27.39
C PHE A 548 -13.42 17.89 27.89
N SER A 549 -13.47 18.49 29.09
CA SER A 549 -14.71 18.96 29.71
C SER A 549 -15.46 19.91 28.77
N LEU A 550 -16.58 19.42 28.24
CA LEU A 550 -17.34 20.07 27.17
C LEU A 550 -18.40 21.01 27.76
N GLN A 551 -18.20 22.30 27.54
CA GLN A 551 -19.00 23.41 28.07
C GLN A 551 -20.14 23.79 27.12
N ASN A 552 -19.88 23.84 25.81
CA ASN A 552 -20.88 24.21 24.79
C ASN A 552 -20.63 23.49 23.45
N VAL A 553 -21.68 23.33 22.65
CA VAL A 553 -21.66 22.76 21.29
C VAL A 553 -22.59 23.58 20.38
N SER A 554 -22.04 24.30 19.41
CA SER A 554 -22.79 24.96 18.34
C SER A 554 -22.62 24.23 17.00
N LEU A 555 -23.67 24.23 16.19
CA LEU A 555 -23.65 23.78 14.80
C LEU A 555 -24.00 24.99 13.92
N VAL A 556 -23.01 25.52 13.20
CA VAL A 556 -23.15 26.70 12.35
C VAL A 556 -23.32 26.24 10.90
N PRO A 557 -24.51 26.39 10.29
CA PRO A 557 -24.68 26.11 8.87
C PRO A 557 -23.93 27.13 8.02
N LEU A 558 -23.46 26.72 6.84
CA LEU A 558 -22.74 27.57 5.89
C LEU A 558 -23.53 27.71 4.58
N ASP A 559 -23.38 28.84 3.88
CA ASP A 559 -23.98 29.14 2.57
C ASP A 559 -25.47 28.70 2.45
N ASN A 560 -25.82 27.94 1.41
CA ASN A 560 -27.14 27.41 1.09
C ASN A 560 -27.74 26.46 2.16
N CYS A 561 -27.06 26.21 3.29
CA CYS A 561 -27.65 25.56 4.46
C CYS A 561 -28.27 26.54 5.47
N HIS A 562 -28.20 27.85 5.23
CA HIS A 562 -29.05 28.83 5.91
C HIS A 562 -30.52 28.64 5.51
N GLY A 563 -31.21 27.74 6.22
CA GLY A 563 -32.66 27.71 6.27
C GLY A 563 -33.21 29.00 6.87
N PHE A 564 -34.46 29.35 6.54
CA PHE A 564 -35.06 30.64 6.90
C PHE A 564 -35.23 30.91 8.41
N ASP A 565 -35.03 29.89 9.26
CA ASP A 565 -35.20 29.93 10.72
C ASP A 565 -33.92 29.50 11.49
N THR A 566 -32.75 30.05 11.13
CA THR A 566 -31.52 29.92 11.95
C THR A 566 -31.10 31.27 12.55
N PRO A 567 -31.26 31.50 13.87
CA PRO A 567 -31.15 32.83 14.48
C PRO A 567 -29.69 33.24 14.77
N HIS A 568 -28.93 33.55 13.71
CA HIS A 568 -27.61 34.18 13.83
C HIS A 568 -27.55 35.56 13.16
N HIS A 569 -28.32 36.49 13.71
CA HIS A 569 -27.93 37.89 13.73
C HIS A 569 -28.12 38.55 15.12
N ALA A 570 -27.83 37.77 16.18
CA ALA A 570 -27.44 38.32 17.47
C ALA A 570 -26.05 38.98 17.32
N THR A 571 -26.03 40.16 16.71
CA THR A 571 -24.87 41.05 16.66
C THR A 571 -24.45 41.37 18.10
N SER A 572 -23.15 41.55 18.36
CA SER A 572 -22.61 41.78 19.71
C SER A 572 -22.93 43.19 20.24
N GLU A 573 -24.18 43.38 20.65
CA GLU A 573 -24.68 44.53 21.41
C GLU A 573 -25.45 43.99 22.63
N PRO A 574 -25.27 44.52 23.85
CA PRO A 574 -25.80 43.90 25.06
C PRO A 574 -27.29 44.20 25.26
N GLU A 575 -28.15 43.56 24.46
CA GLU A 575 -29.60 43.75 24.57
C GLU A 575 -30.14 43.21 25.92
N LYS A 576 -30.88 44.10 26.57
CA LYS A 576 -31.39 44.02 27.93
C LYS A 576 -32.22 42.74 28.17
N ALA A 577 -31.88 41.98 29.21
CA ALA A 577 -32.57 40.72 29.52
C ALA A 577 -34.10 40.89 29.64
N ALA A 578 -34.85 40.19 28.78
CA ALA A 578 -36.30 40.09 28.88
C ALA A 578 -36.70 39.20 30.09
N PRO A 579 -37.78 39.56 30.84
CA PRO A 579 -38.19 38.80 32.01
C PRO A 579 -38.79 37.44 31.66
N LYS A 580 -38.76 36.52 32.63
CA LYS A 580 -39.34 35.17 32.53
C LYS A 580 -40.84 35.23 32.20
N PRO A 581 -41.42 34.22 31.51
CA PRO A 581 -42.85 34.16 31.24
C PRO A 581 -43.66 34.23 32.53
N ILE A 582 -44.50 35.27 32.61
CA ILE A 582 -45.25 35.66 33.80
C ILE A 582 -46.38 34.64 34.05
N SER A 583 -46.58 34.24 35.31
CA SER A 583 -47.62 33.27 35.67
C SER A 583 -49.03 33.87 35.47
N LYS A 584 -50.06 33.02 35.36
CA LYS A 584 -51.44 33.52 35.19
C LYS A 584 -51.93 34.34 36.38
N ASP A 585 -51.43 34.04 37.58
CA ASP A 585 -51.79 34.72 38.82
C ASP A 585 -51.14 36.12 38.89
N ASP A 586 -49.88 36.23 38.45
CA ASP A 586 -49.17 37.52 38.35
C ASP A 586 -49.86 38.49 37.38
N TYR A 587 -50.41 38.03 36.26
CA TYR A 587 -51.12 38.92 35.31
C TYR A 587 -52.35 39.58 35.96
N LEU A 588 -53.04 38.84 36.82
CA LEU A 588 -54.21 39.32 37.57
C LEU A 588 -53.80 40.36 38.63
N LEU A 589 -52.66 40.16 39.29
CA LEU A 589 -52.12 41.08 40.28
C LEU A 589 -51.48 42.34 39.66
N THR A 590 -50.77 42.21 38.54
CA THR A 590 -49.95 43.29 37.93
C THR A 590 -50.72 44.18 36.95
N PHE A 591 -51.71 43.66 36.22
CA PHE A 591 -52.47 44.45 35.24
C PHE A 591 -53.92 44.71 35.67
N VAL A 592 -54.64 43.68 36.16
CA VAL A 592 -56.07 43.82 36.46
C VAL A 592 -56.30 44.66 37.72
N LEU A 593 -55.61 44.34 38.81
CA LEU A 593 -55.78 45.03 40.10
C LEU A 593 -55.52 46.55 40.03
N PRO A 594 -54.39 47.08 39.51
CA PRO A 594 -54.19 48.52 39.41
C PRO A 594 -55.16 49.19 38.43
N SER A 595 -55.59 48.51 37.36
CA SER A 595 -56.59 49.05 36.43
C SER A 595 -57.93 49.30 37.12
N VAL A 596 -58.38 48.36 37.98
CA VAL A 596 -59.59 48.54 38.79
C VAL A 596 -59.44 49.70 39.78
N ILE A 597 -58.28 49.84 40.43
CA ILE A 597 -58.00 50.96 41.35
C ILE A 597 -58.05 52.30 40.60
N ILE A 598 -57.48 52.39 39.40
CA ILE A 598 -57.53 53.60 38.56
C ILE A 598 -58.97 53.93 38.16
N ILE A 599 -59.79 52.94 37.78
CA ILE A 599 -61.21 53.16 37.46
C ILE A 599 -61.99 53.68 38.68
N VAL A 600 -61.75 53.13 39.88
CA VAL A 600 -62.36 53.62 41.13
C VAL A 600 -61.90 55.04 41.46
N MET A 601 -60.61 55.34 41.29
CA MET A 601 -60.08 56.69 41.50
C MET A 601 -60.61 57.69 40.48
N LEU A 602 -60.83 57.29 39.22
CA LEU A 602 -61.47 58.12 38.20
C LEU A 602 -62.97 58.35 38.47
N LEU A 603 -63.69 57.37 39.02
CA LEU A 603 -65.07 57.55 39.48
C LEU A 603 -65.13 58.51 40.67
N ILE A 604 -64.23 58.37 41.65
CA ILE A 604 -64.11 59.31 42.77
C ILE A 604 -63.74 60.72 42.27
N ALA A 605 -62.79 60.84 41.33
CA ALA A 605 -62.42 62.10 40.72
C ALA A 605 -63.58 62.71 39.89
N ALA A 606 -64.40 61.91 39.21
CA ALA A 606 -65.60 62.37 38.52
C ALA A 606 -66.69 62.85 39.50
N ILE A 607 -66.88 62.16 40.63
CA ILE A 607 -67.78 62.60 41.71
C ILE A 607 -67.28 63.92 42.31
N ILE A 608 -65.98 64.04 42.60
CA ILE A 608 -65.35 65.28 43.07
C ILE A 608 -65.47 66.38 42.01
N ALA A 609 -65.29 66.07 40.72
CA ALA A 609 -65.47 67.03 39.63
C ALA A 609 -66.92 67.48 39.49
N CYS A 610 -67.92 66.61 39.69
CA CYS A 610 -69.34 67.00 39.75
C CYS A 610 -69.66 67.88 40.96
N ILE A 611 -69.07 67.58 42.13
CA ILE A 611 -69.19 68.41 43.35
C ILE A 611 -68.54 69.78 43.11
N LEU A 612 -67.32 69.82 42.56
CA LEU A 612 -66.60 71.05 42.24
C LEU A 612 -67.26 71.83 41.10
N TYR A 613 -67.87 71.19 40.11
CA TYR A 613 -68.64 71.86 39.06
C TYR A 613 -69.89 72.53 39.63
N LYS A 614 -70.65 71.83 40.49
CA LYS A 614 -71.75 72.43 41.27
C LYS A 614 -71.28 73.57 42.19
N ARG A 615 -70.03 73.53 42.68
CA ARG A 615 -69.41 74.57 43.52
C ARG A 615 -68.72 75.69 42.73
N ARG A 616 -68.45 75.52 41.43
CA ARG A 616 -67.75 76.50 40.56
C ARG A 616 -68.70 77.45 39.82
N LEU A 617 -70.01 77.19 39.84
CA LEU A 617 -71.01 78.22 39.53
C LEU A 617 -71.02 79.37 40.57
N THR A 618 -70.37 79.18 41.73
CA THR A 618 -70.22 80.18 42.79
C THR A 618 -68.74 80.54 43.03
N GLY A 619 -68.12 81.21 42.05
CA GLY A 619 -66.74 81.71 42.19
C GLY A 619 -66.22 82.45 40.95
N LYS A 620 -66.37 83.78 40.93
CA LYS A 620 -65.71 84.69 39.96
C LYS A 620 -64.53 85.40 40.62
N MET A 621 -63.48 85.67 39.84
CA MET A 621 -62.53 86.82 39.88
C MET A 621 -61.22 86.39 39.21
N GLU A 622 -60.39 87.29 38.69
CA GLU A 622 -60.65 88.26 37.60
C GLU A 622 -59.30 88.57 36.91
N LEU A 623 -59.24 89.55 35.99
CA LEU A 623 -58.08 89.77 35.12
C LEU A 623 -57.04 90.74 35.73
N GLY A 624 -55.74 90.49 35.46
CA GLY A 624 -54.63 91.40 35.76
C GLY A 624 -53.60 91.37 34.62
N THR A 625 -53.07 92.53 34.23
CA THR A 625 -52.43 92.76 32.92
C THR A 625 -50.91 92.88 32.95
N ASP A 626 -50.27 92.79 31.77
CA ASP A 626 -48.83 93.00 31.54
C ASP A 626 -48.29 94.32 32.12
N GLU A 627 -47.32 94.24 33.04
CA GLU A 627 -46.41 95.35 33.39
C GLU A 627 -45.06 94.87 34.02
N GLU A 628 -44.56 93.67 33.65
CA GLU A 628 -43.28 93.18 34.22
C GLU A 628 -42.33 92.49 33.21
N ARG A 629 -42.55 92.74 31.91
CA ARG A 629 -41.71 92.20 30.83
C ARG A 629 -40.45 93.05 30.56
N LYS A 630 -39.58 93.23 31.57
CA LYS A 630 -38.21 93.73 31.37
C LYS A 630 -37.24 93.47 32.55
N SER A 631 -36.01 93.12 32.15
CA SER A 631 -34.73 93.35 32.84
C SER A 631 -34.22 92.33 33.89
N PHE A 632 -32.88 92.23 33.89
CA PHE A 632 -31.97 91.65 34.90
C PHE A 632 -32.19 90.24 35.44
N ARG A 633 -31.26 89.34 35.07
CA ARG A 633 -30.33 88.77 36.06
C ARG A 633 -28.96 88.47 35.44
N SER A 634 -27.91 89.02 36.04
CA SER A 634 -26.53 88.92 35.56
C SER A 634 -25.56 88.82 36.74
N LYS A 635 -24.69 87.79 36.71
CA LYS A 635 -23.46 87.62 37.54
C LYS A 635 -23.63 87.56 39.08
N GLY A 636 -22.86 86.67 39.71
CA GLY A 636 -22.70 86.61 41.17
C GLY A 636 -21.96 85.34 41.64
N ILE A 637 -20.69 85.48 42.02
CA ILE A 637 -19.73 84.42 42.41
C ILE A 637 -18.87 85.03 43.54
N PRO A 638 -18.79 84.44 44.75
CA PRO A 638 -17.90 83.31 45.08
C PRO A 638 -18.72 82.08 45.57
N VAL A 639 -18.25 81.03 46.28
CA VAL A 639 -17.07 80.76 47.15
C VAL A 639 -16.58 79.31 46.93
N ILE A 640 -15.31 79.04 47.27
CA ILE A 640 -14.67 77.71 47.35
C ILE A 640 -13.99 77.59 48.72
N PHE A 641 -14.00 76.37 49.28
CA PHE A 641 -13.01 75.78 50.18
C PHE A 641 -12.89 74.31 49.70
N GLN A 642 -11.76 73.71 49.28
CA GLN A 642 -10.40 73.69 49.87
C GLN A 642 -10.51 73.31 51.35
N ASP A 643 -10.35 72.04 51.71
CA ASP A 643 -9.09 71.28 51.66
C ASP A 643 -9.26 69.86 51.04
N GLU A 644 -8.34 69.41 50.17
CA GLU A 644 -7.28 68.39 50.42
C GLU A 644 -7.73 66.91 50.19
N LEU A 645 -6.93 65.98 49.65
CA LEU A 645 -5.49 65.99 49.32
C LEU A 645 -5.15 65.09 48.10
N ASP A 646 -4.39 65.62 47.13
CA ASP A 646 -3.50 64.95 46.13
C ASP A 646 -4.02 63.79 45.21
N GLU A 647 -3.38 63.42 44.09
CA GLU A 647 -2.02 63.70 43.60
C GLU A 647 -1.93 63.99 42.06
N LYS A 648 -0.76 64.51 41.62
CA LYS A 648 -0.33 64.98 40.27
C LYS A 648 0.18 63.86 39.33
N PRO A 649 0.76 64.13 38.12
CA PRO A 649 0.73 65.31 37.23
C PRO A 649 0.20 64.99 35.79
N GLU A 650 -0.60 65.85 35.14
CA GLU A 650 -0.25 66.94 34.21
C GLU A 650 0.13 66.60 32.74
N ILE A 651 -0.47 67.38 31.81
CA ILE A 651 -0.03 67.78 30.45
C ILE A 651 0.20 66.65 29.38
N GLY A 652 -0.36 66.72 28.16
CA GLY A 652 -1.42 67.60 27.65
C GLY A 652 -1.33 67.97 26.16
N ASN A 653 -2.50 67.90 25.49
CA ASN A 653 -2.94 68.79 24.40
C ASN A 653 -2.22 68.82 23.02
N LYS A 654 -3.05 68.63 21.98
CA LYS A 654 -2.98 69.23 20.61
C LYS A 654 -1.96 68.66 19.60
N SER A 655 -2.50 67.94 18.61
CA SER A 655 -2.09 68.10 17.20
C SER A 655 -2.25 69.57 16.78
N PRO A 656 -1.38 70.14 15.91
CA PRO A 656 -1.85 70.40 14.53
C PRO A 656 -0.74 70.50 13.43
N VAL A 657 -1.18 70.84 12.21
CA VAL A 657 -0.41 71.37 11.06
C VAL A 657 0.24 70.35 10.12
N ILE A 658 0.42 70.78 8.87
CA ILE A 658 0.69 70.06 7.63
C ILE A 658 1.89 70.75 6.95
N LEU A 659 2.81 70.00 6.30
CA LEU A 659 3.18 70.26 4.90
C LEU A 659 3.95 69.07 4.26
N LYS A 660 4.35 69.25 3.00
CA LYS A 660 4.65 68.20 2.02
C LYS A 660 6.12 67.79 1.93
N ASP A 661 6.33 66.75 1.11
CA ASP A 661 7.52 66.51 0.29
C ASP A 661 8.83 66.22 1.03
N GLU A 662 8.96 65.01 1.57
CA GLU A 662 10.27 64.39 1.77
C GLU A 662 10.30 62.95 1.23
N LYS A 663 11.43 62.57 0.63
CA LYS A 663 11.64 61.34 -0.15
C LYS A 663 12.24 60.24 0.73
N PRO A 664 11.82 58.97 0.62
CA PRO A 664 12.35 57.92 1.49
C PRO A 664 13.88 57.74 1.32
N PRO A 665 14.65 57.73 2.41
CA PRO A 665 16.08 57.41 2.39
C PRO A 665 16.31 55.89 2.22
N LEU A 666 17.59 55.54 2.05
CA LEU A 666 18.05 54.20 1.66
C LEU A 666 18.02 53.16 2.81
N LEU A 667 18.16 51.88 2.43
CA LEU A 667 18.35 50.76 3.35
C LEU A 667 19.65 50.93 4.18
N PRO A 668 19.67 50.48 5.45
CA PRO A 668 20.88 50.44 6.26
C PRO A 668 21.89 49.38 5.75
N PRO A 669 23.19 49.53 6.07
CA PRO A 669 24.26 48.82 5.37
C PRO A 669 24.48 47.36 5.84
N SER A 670 24.92 46.52 4.90
CA SER A 670 25.50 45.20 5.15
C SER A 670 26.88 45.32 5.80
N TYR A 671 27.09 44.67 6.95
CA TYR A 671 28.41 44.59 7.58
C TYR A 671 29.21 43.38 7.08
N SER A 672 30.44 43.69 6.69
CA SER A 672 31.48 42.78 6.18
C SER A 672 31.71 41.52 7.02
N SER A 673 31.95 40.40 6.33
CA SER A 673 32.79 39.29 6.81
C SER A 673 34.16 39.38 6.13
N THR A 674 35.23 39.54 6.90
CA THR A 674 36.59 39.75 6.39
C THR A 674 37.42 38.46 6.35
N ASN A 675 38.18 38.29 5.25
CA ASN A 675 39.28 37.34 5.04
C ASN A 675 38.83 35.86 4.85
N HIS A 676 39.54 35.00 4.12
CA HIS A 676 40.91 35.11 3.57
C HIS A 676 40.99 35.05 2.02
N ASP A 677 42.19 35.32 1.54
CA ASP A 677 42.63 35.51 0.16
C ASP A 677 42.45 34.30 -0.78
N GLY A 678 42.43 34.58 -2.08
CA GLY A 678 42.37 33.59 -3.15
C GLY A 678 42.19 34.24 -4.51
N ASP A 679 43.28 34.74 -5.10
CA ASP A 679 43.26 35.30 -6.46
C ASP A 679 42.80 34.26 -7.50
N ASN A 680 41.91 34.67 -8.40
CA ASN A 680 42.16 34.67 -9.85
C ASN A 680 41.00 35.38 -10.59
N GLU A 681 41.32 35.97 -11.74
CA GLU A 681 40.35 36.58 -12.65
C GLU A 681 39.81 35.50 -13.61
N ASP A 682 38.50 35.45 -13.84
CA ASP A 682 37.96 35.24 -15.19
C ASP A 682 36.49 35.66 -15.28
N VAL A 683 36.01 35.96 -16.49
CA VAL A 683 34.71 36.60 -16.76
C VAL A 683 33.79 35.68 -17.55
N ASP A 684 32.53 35.56 -17.11
CA ASP A 684 31.44 35.16 -18.01
C ASP A 684 30.09 35.79 -17.58
N GLU A 685 29.29 36.27 -18.54
CA GLU A 685 28.08 37.08 -18.30
C GLU A 685 26.81 36.33 -18.73
N TYR A 686 25.81 36.23 -17.84
CA TYR A 686 24.56 35.51 -18.10
C TYR A 686 23.31 36.39 -18.03
N VAL A 687 22.54 36.43 -19.12
CA VAL A 687 21.36 37.30 -19.29
C VAL A 687 20.04 36.51 -19.16
N PRO A 688 19.11 36.91 -18.27
CA PRO A 688 17.83 36.22 -18.10
C PRO A 688 16.76 36.65 -19.14
N PRO A 689 15.87 35.73 -19.58
CA PRO A 689 14.80 36.02 -20.55
C PRO A 689 13.56 36.73 -19.92
N GLN A 690 12.74 37.34 -20.78
CA GLN A 690 11.62 38.23 -20.38
C GLN A 690 10.25 37.53 -20.21
N PRO A 691 9.32 38.10 -19.40
CA PRO A 691 8.01 37.52 -19.10
C PRO A 691 6.93 37.84 -20.16
N VAL A 692 5.91 36.98 -20.25
CA VAL A 692 4.74 37.12 -21.15
C VAL A 692 3.49 37.56 -20.38
N ILE A 693 2.66 38.40 -20.99
CA ILE A 693 1.55 39.13 -20.37
C ILE A 693 0.21 38.38 -20.46
N VAL A 694 -0.66 38.57 -19.46
CA VAL A 694 -2.00 37.96 -19.33
C VAL A 694 -3.09 38.78 -20.03
N GLY A 695 -4.00 38.09 -20.76
CA GLY A 695 -5.32 38.60 -21.17
C GLY A 695 -6.44 37.75 -20.56
N GLY A 696 -7.62 38.32 -20.29
CA GLY A 696 -8.62 37.69 -19.40
C GLY A 696 -10.05 37.58 -19.92
N ARG A 697 -10.79 36.65 -19.27
CA ARG A 697 -12.26 36.50 -19.16
C ARG A 697 -13.16 36.85 -20.36
N GLU A 698 -13.95 35.87 -20.78
CA GLU A 698 -15.41 35.91 -20.50
C GLU A 698 -16.04 34.50 -20.46
N SER A 699 -17.35 34.38 -20.18
CA SER A 699 -17.94 33.11 -19.72
C SER A 699 -19.38 32.83 -20.19
N ARG A 700 -19.58 31.76 -20.97
CA ARG A 700 -20.84 30.98 -21.00
C ARG A 700 -20.59 29.58 -21.58
N GLY A 701 -21.11 28.53 -20.94
CA GLY A 701 -20.75 27.14 -21.27
C GLY A 701 -21.82 26.32 -21.99
N LYS A 702 -21.39 25.17 -22.53
CA LYS A 702 -22.16 23.94 -22.81
C LYS A 702 -21.17 22.76 -22.85
N SER A 703 -21.57 21.60 -22.33
CA SER A 703 -20.72 20.40 -22.22
C SER A 703 -20.44 19.74 -23.57
N PRO A 704 -19.40 18.87 -23.63
CA PRO A 704 -19.72 17.48 -23.95
C PRO A 704 -18.95 16.42 -23.15
N VAL A 705 -19.70 15.36 -22.76
CA VAL A 705 -19.43 13.91 -22.86
C VAL A 705 -18.01 13.35 -22.58
N THR A 706 -17.98 12.29 -21.78
CA THR A 706 -16.83 11.44 -21.41
C THR A 706 -16.15 10.71 -22.59
N PRO A 707 -14.81 10.52 -22.57
CA PRO A 707 -14.15 9.58 -23.47
C PRO A 707 -14.52 8.13 -23.08
N SER A 708 -15.02 7.36 -24.04
CA SER A 708 -15.47 5.97 -23.83
C SER A 708 -14.44 4.94 -24.30
N TYR A 709 -14.56 3.73 -23.76
CA TYR A 709 -13.85 2.50 -24.13
C TYR A 709 -13.61 2.38 -25.66
N ARG A 710 -12.35 2.18 -26.09
CA ARG A 710 -12.05 1.73 -27.46
C ARG A 710 -12.19 0.21 -27.56
N ARG A 711 -12.96 -0.26 -28.53
CA ARG A 711 -12.97 -1.67 -28.97
C ARG A 711 -11.81 -1.92 -29.97
N PRO A 712 -11.31 -3.17 -30.10
CA PRO A 712 -10.37 -3.52 -31.17
C PRO A 712 -11.03 -3.44 -32.57
N PRO A 713 -10.23 -3.34 -33.65
CA PRO A 713 -10.74 -3.36 -35.02
C PRO A 713 -11.31 -4.74 -35.41
N PRO A 714 -12.18 -4.80 -36.43
CA PRO A 714 -12.80 -6.05 -36.87
C PRO A 714 -11.82 -7.00 -37.56
N TYR A 715 -12.05 -8.29 -37.38
CA TYR A 715 -11.33 -9.39 -38.04
C TYR A 715 -11.84 -9.57 -39.48
N VAL A 716 -10.93 -9.83 -40.42
CA VAL A 716 -11.26 -10.30 -41.77
C VAL A 716 -10.71 -11.72 -41.87
N SER A 717 -11.57 -12.67 -42.26
CA SER A 717 -11.19 -14.07 -42.49
C SER A 717 -10.35 -14.20 -43.77
N PRO A 718 -9.50 -15.23 -43.88
CA PRO A 718 -8.74 -15.53 -45.10
C PRO A 718 -9.64 -15.85 -46.30
#